data_AF-A0A3B9K8V9-F1
#
_entry.id   AF-A0A3B9K8V9-F1
#
_cell.length_a   1.000
_cell.length_b   1.000
_cell.length_c   1.000
_cell.angle_alpha   90.00
_cell.angle_beta   90.00
_cell.angle_gamma   90.00
#
_symmetry.space_group_name_H-M   'P 1'
#
loop_
_entity.id
_entity.type
_entity.pdbx_description
1 polymer ?
#
loop_
_entity_poly.entity_id
_entity_poly.type
_entity_poly.pdbx_seq_one_letter_code
_entity_poly.pdbx_strand_id
1 'polypeptide(L)'
;MSEKKEQLKKVFSGITLALGVFMCLFHLYASLVGTVTVMRQRVFHVGLVLIIATLASVKKKLNDESWNPTPGQWALEVARDIFITASAAIGTIYLYVIDKQIYKHVSWYTWFDVIIGVCVVLSVLEVTRRLIGWIMPCIALVSILYAKFGNLLPAVAACKGYSIKRITAYLFLSQDGIYGTPTGVSAQTVIMFIIFGAFLSYSGAGKAFIDLSYSLFGRFRGGPAKVSVVASALFGMINGSAVANVASTGSLTIPLMKKVGYEPEDSGAICAVASTGGQIMPPIMGAAAFIMAETIATDYRSIALAAALPAALYFFQVFFVVDLMAIKGGLHGMKKEELPDGKKILFTEGFLLLPIILLIVFLCILQWSSNKSALWAIGITLIVSWLTKENKMGIKRVCLAFGEAAQEICSVALACATAGIAIGMLSLTGLGLKMSSLLVMLSQGNLIFLMVLTMIAGVILGMGLPTSGVYIILSVLAAPALIELGVSPLSAHMFVFFFGVIAAITPPVALASYAGAGIAQANANITGWRAVKIGLAGFLIPYLFVLRPSVLLQGTPLEIVITAITSVIALMGLSGAMYAMPSKKMSIRIAMVVAALLTLAPGTMTDIFGLALMAGAFALGKMSSKNGTSVKTVRNGELAKEV
;
A
#
# COMPACT_ATOMS: atom_id res chain seq x y z
N MET A 1 35.76 5.12 -21.45
CA MET A 1 34.98 5.44 -20.22
C MET A 1 33.66 4.66 -20.13
N SER A 2 32.95 4.38 -21.25
CA SER A 2 31.71 3.58 -21.21
C SER A 2 31.95 2.11 -20.84
N GLU A 3 33.03 1.49 -21.32
CA GLU A 3 33.32 0.06 -21.05
C GLU A 3 33.64 -0.22 -19.57
N LYS A 4 34.42 0.64 -18.90
CA LYS A 4 34.65 0.56 -17.44
C LYS A 4 33.35 0.77 -16.65
N LYS A 5 32.49 1.68 -17.10
CA LYS A 5 31.16 1.93 -16.49
C LYS A 5 30.25 0.71 -16.65
N GLU A 6 30.27 0.06 -17.81
CA GLU A 6 29.56 -1.20 -18.10
C GLU A 6 30.03 -2.35 -17.20
N GLN A 7 31.35 -2.51 -17.05
CA GLN A 7 31.93 -3.53 -16.18
C GLN A 7 31.56 -3.32 -14.71
N LEU A 8 31.67 -2.08 -14.21
CA LEU A 8 31.26 -1.74 -12.84
C LEU A 8 29.77 -2.05 -12.62
N LYS A 9 28.89 -1.69 -13.57
CA LYS A 9 27.46 -2.03 -13.50
C LYS A 9 27.22 -3.53 -13.34
N LYS A 10 27.94 -4.37 -14.09
CA LYS A 10 27.84 -5.83 -14.00
C LYS A 10 28.30 -6.34 -12.64
N VAL A 11 29.43 -5.86 -12.13
CA VAL A 11 29.96 -6.24 -10.82
C VAL A 11 29.00 -5.87 -9.70
N PHE A 12 28.55 -4.62 -9.63
CA PHE A 12 27.59 -4.17 -8.61
C PHE A 12 26.28 -4.94 -8.68
N SER A 13 25.77 -5.21 -9.90
CA SER A 13 24.54 -5.99 -10.05
C SER A 13 24.71 -7.45 -9.62
N GLY A 14 25.87 -8.06 -9.86
CA GLY A 14 26.19 -9.41 -9.41
C GLY A 14 26.28 -9.51 -7.89
N ILE A 15 26.99 -8.57 -7.25
CA ILE A 15 27.11 -8.52 -5.77
C ILE A 15 25.76 -8.27 -5.12
N THR A 16 24.98 -7.30 -5.62
CA THR A 16 23.63 -7.00 -5.10
C THR A 16 22.72 -8.22 -5.20
N LEU A 17 22.77 -8.95 -6.32
CA LEU A 17 22.02 -10.18 -6.50
C LEU A 17 22.47 -11.27 -5.52
N ALA A 18 23.77 -11.49 -5.36
CA ALA A 18 24.31 -12.49 -4.44
C ALA A 18 23.91 -12.21 -2.98
N LEU A 19 24.03 -10.95 -2.54
CA LEU A 19 23.59 -10.52 -1.21
C LEU A 19 22.08 -10.63 -1.04
N GLY A 20 21.29 -10.30 -2.07
CA GLY A 20 19.84 -10.45 -2.05
C GLY A 20 19.40 -11.92 -1.93
N VAL A 21 20.05 -12.81 -2.67
CA VAL A 21 19.85 -14.27 -2.54
C VAL A 21 20.22 -14.74 -1.13
N PHE A 22 21.38 -14.32 -0.62
CA PHE A 22 21.81 -14.67 0.74
C PHE A 22 20.81 -14.20 1.80
N MET A 23 20.32 -12.96 1.70
CA MET A 23 19.31 -12.41 2.59
C MET A 23 18.03 -13.26 2.56
N CYS A 24 17.50 -13.56 1.37
CA CYS A 24 16.29 -14.36 1.25
C CYS A 24 16.47 -15.78 1.81
N LEU A 25 17.60 -16.44 1.51
CA LEU A 25 17.92 -17.76 2.03
C LEU A 25 18.07 -17.77 3.56
N PHE A 26 18.72 -16.74 4.13
CA PHE A 26 18.83 -16.58 5.58
C PHE A 26 17.45 -16.49 6.24
N HIS A 27 16.55 -15.68 5.69
CA HIS A 27 15.20 -15.53 6.24
C HIS A 27 14.38 -16.82 6.09
N LEU A 28 14.45 -17.49 4.93
CA LEU A 28 13.81 -18.81 4.72
C LEU A 28 14.34 -19.85 5.72
N TYR A 29 15.66 -19.91 5.93
CA TYR A 29 16.29 -20.79 6.91
C TYR A 29 15.83 -20.46 8.34
N ALA A 30 15.84 -19.18 8.72
CA ALA A 30 15.39 -18.74 10.03
C ALA A 30 13.93 -19.14 10.29
N SER A 31 13.07 -19.08 9.27
CA SER A 31 11.68 -19.52 9.37
C SER A 31 11.50 -21.04 9.41
N LEU A 32 12.42 -21.82 8.85
CA LEU A 32 12.38 -23.28 8.87
C LEU A 32 12.87 -23.86 10.20
N VAL A 33 13.97 -23.30 10.73
CA VAL A 33 14.68 -23.86 11.89
C VAL A 33 14.24 -23.19 13.21
N GLY A 34 13.80 -21.94 13.18
CA GLY A 34 13.21 -21.24 14.33
C GLY A 34 14.19 -20.88 15.46
N THR A 35 15.49 -21.13 15.32
CA THR A 35 16.49 -21.02 16.41
C THR A 35 17.19 -19.66 16.53
N VAL A 36 16.87 -18.69 15.65
CA VAL A 36 17.52 -17.37 15.66
C VAL A 36 16.78 -16.44 16.63
N THR A 37 17.50 -15.82 17.57
CA THR A 37 16.88 -14.86 18.50
C THR A 37 16.34 -13.65 17.74
N VAL A 38 15.26 -13.05 18.26
CA VAL A 38 14.58 -11.90 17.63
C VAL A 38 15.56 -10.76 17.33
N MET A 39 16.42 -10.41 18.30
CA MET A 39 17.38 -9.33 18.12
C MET A 39 18.40 -9.64 17.02
N ARG A 40 18.97 -10.86 17.02
CA ARG A 40 19.94 -11.26 15.98
C ARG A 40 19.34 -11.20 14.59
N GLN A 41 18.10 -11.69 14.44
CA GLN A 41 17.40 -11.66 13.16
C GLN A 41 17.18 -10.21 12.67
N ARG A 42 16.72 -9.31 13.55
CA ARG A 42 16.50 -7.89 13.21
C ARG A 42 17.80 -7.16 12.87
N VAL A 43 18.87 -7.45 13.61
CA VAL A 43 20.20 -6.85 13.40
C VAL A 43 20.78 -7.28 12.05
N PHE A 44 20.77 -8.58 11.74
CA PHE A 44 21.18 -9.06 10.41
C PHE A 44 20.33 -8.49 9.29
N HIS A 45 19.01 -8.41 9.49
CA HIS A 45 18.08 -7.88 8.50
C HIS A 45 18.41 -6.43 8.13
N VAL A 46 18.51 -5.53 9.12
CA VAL A 46 18.83 -4.12 8.87
C VAL A 46 20.25 -3.96 8.31
N GLY A 47 21.23 -4.72 8.83
CA GLY A 47 22.60 -4.68 8.34
C GLY A 47 22.71 -5.03 6.86
N LEU A 48 22.09 -6.13 6.44
CA LEU A 48 22.03 -6.54 5.03
C LEU A 48 21.29 -5.53 4.17
N VAL A 49 20.16 -5.01 4.66
CA VAL A 49 19.38 -3.99 3.95
C VAL A 49 20.21 -2.73 3.70
N LEU A 50 20.93 -2.20 4.69
CA LEU A 50 21.77 -1.01 4.51
C LEU A 50 22.83 -1.22 3.43
N ILE A 51 23.45 -2.40 3.40
CA ILE A 51 24.47 -2.73 2.39
C ILE A 51 23.83 -2.87 1.00
N ILE A 52 22.79 -3.68 0.86
CA ILE A 52 22.09 -3.93 -0.42
C ILE A 52 21.51 -2.62 -0.98
N ALA A 53 20.84 -1.83 -0.15
CA ALA A 53 20.25 -0.55 -0.51
C ALA A 53 21.31 0.47 -0.99
N THR A 54 22.47 0.51 -0.32
CA THR A 54 23.57 1.40 -0.72
C THR A 54 24.09 1.01 -2.10
N LEU A 55 24.35 -0.27 -2.34
CA LEU A 55 24.79 -0.78 -3.64
C LEU A 55 23.74 -0.55 -4.74
N ALA A 56 22.46 -0.74 -4.43
CA ALA A 56 21.36 -0.44 -5.35
C ALA A 56 21.29 1.06 -5.70
N SER A 57 21.56 1.94 -4.74
CA SER A 57 21.61 3.39 -4.97
C SER A 57 22.75 3.81 -5.91
N VAL A 58 23.92 3.17 -5.79
CA VAL A 58 25.05 3.37 -6.72
C VAL A 58 24.67 2.95 -8.13
N LYS A 59 24.01 1.80 -8.28
CA LYS A 59 23.52 1.31 -9.58
C LYS A 59 22.54 2.29 -10.21
N LYS A 60 21.58 2.83 -9.44
CA LYS A 60 20.61 3.82 -9.94
C LYS A 60 21.31 5.05 -10.51
N LYS A 61 22.32 5.58 -9.80
CA LYS A 61 23.12 6.72 -10.25
C LYS A 61 23.96 6.40 -11.49
N LEU A 62 24.60 5.23 -11.53
CA LEU A 62 25.35 4.77 -12.71
C LEU A 62 24.47 4.61 -13.97
N ASN A 63 23.17 4.38 -13.81
CA ASN A 63 22.21 4.30 -14.90
C ASN A 63 21.63 5.65 -15.32
N ASP A 64 21.80 6.68 -14.50
CA ASP A 64 21.38 8.04 -14.83
C ASP A 64 22.44 8.69 -15.74
N GLU A 65 22.06 8.98 -16.99
CA GLU A 65 22.93 9.63 -17.96
C GLU A 65 23.12 11.12 -17.66
N SER A 66 22.18 11.74 -16.93
CA SER A 66 22.28 13.13 -16.50
C SER A 66 23.26 13.34 -15.33
N TRP A 67 23.67 12.24 -14.68
CA TRP A 67 24.57 12.28 -13.53
C TRP A 67 26.04 12.34 -13.97
N ASN A 68 26.61 13.55 -13.97
CA ASN A 68 28.01 13.81 -14.27
C ASN A 68 28.73 14.50 -13.08
N PRO A 69 29.03 13.75 -12.00
CA PRO A 69 29.63 14.32 -10.80
C PRO A 69 31.09 14.73 -11.04
N THR A 70 31.53 15.81 -10.39
CA THR A 70 32.95 16.16 -10.35
C THR A 70 33.75 15.09 -9.60
N PRO A 71 35.08 14.96 -9.82
CA PRO A 71 35.90 13.98 -9.11
C PRO A 71 35.77 14.06 -7.57
N GLY A 72 35.63 15.28 -7.03
CA GLY A 72 35.39 15.49 -5.60
C GLY A 72 34.01 15.02 -5.13
N GLN A 73 32.96 15.25 -5.93
CA GLN A 73 31.61 14.75 -5.64
C GLN A 73 31.56 13.22 -5.68
N TRP A 74 32.25 12.61 -6.65
CA TRP A 74 32.38 11.15 -6.72
C TRP A 74 33.11 10.57 -5.49
N ALA A 75 34.24 11.19 -5.09
CA ALA A 75 34.99 10.75 -3.92
C ALA A 75 34.16 10.84 -2.63
N LEU A 76 33.41 11.93 -2.45
CA LEU A 76 32.51 12.11 -1.30
C LEU A 76 31.40 11.05 -1.26
N GLU A 77 30.83 10.74 -2.43
CA GLU A 77 29.81 9.70 -2.58
C GLU A 77 30.34 8.32 -2.21
N VAL A 78 31.52 7.95 -2.73
CA VAL A 78 32.18 6.69 -2.39
C VAL A 78 32.53 6.63 -0.91
N ALA A 79 33.07 7.71 -0.33
CA ALA A 79 33.38 7.77 1.09
C ALA A 79 32.12 7.58 1.96
N ARG A 80 31.00 8.18 1.56
CA ARG A 80 29.70 8.02 2.23
C ARG A 80 29.19 6.59 2.13
N ASP A 81 29.35 5.94 0.99
CA ASP A 81 28.93 4.55 0.78
C ASP A 81 29.79 3.56 1.57
N ILE A 82 31.11 3.81 1.64
CA ILE A 82 32.04 3.07 2.50
C ILE A 82 31.65 3.24 3.97
N PHE A 83 31.38 4.47 4.41
CA PHE A 83 30.94 4.75 5.79
C PHE A 83 29.65 3.99 6.15
N ILE A 84 28.64 4.03 5.27
CA ILE A 84 27.37 3.32 5.49
C ILE A 84 27.62 1.81 5.57
N THR A 85 28.37 1.25 4.63
CA THR A 85 28.66 -0.19 4.58
C THR A 85 29.45 -0.63 5.81
N ALA A 86 30.48 0.13 6.20
CA ALA A 86 31.30 -0.15 7.37
C ALA A 86 30.50 -0.05 8.67
N SER A 87 29.71 1.01 8.85
CA SER A 87 28.86 1.18 10.04
C SER A 87 27.80 0.09 10.15
N ALA A 88 27.18 -0.32 9.03
CA ALA A 88 26.23 -1.42 9.00
C ALA A 88 26.90 -2.75 9.40
N ALA A 89 28.07 -3.07 8.83
CA ALA A 89 28.81 -4.29 9.14
C ALA A 89 29.29 -4.31 10.60
N ILE A 90 29.95 -3.24 11.06
CA ILE A 90 30.47 -3.11 12.43
C ILE A 90 29.33 -3.15 13.43
N GLY A 91 28.25 -2.38 13.21
CA GLY A 91 27.09 -2.36 14.11
C GLY A 91 26.41 -3.72 14.21
N THR A 92 26.29 -4.44 13.08
CA THR A 92 25.73 -5.79 13.03
C THR A 92 26.58 -6.78 13.80
N ILE A 93 27.89 -6.81 13.52
CA ILE A 93 28.83 -7.72 14.19
C ILE A 93 28.89 -7.42 15.69
N TYR A 94 28.97 -6.15 16.06
CA TYR A 94 29.04 -5.72 17.45
C TYR A 94 27.83 -6.22 18.23
N LEU A 95 26.61 -5.88 17.79
CA LEU A 95 25.37 -6.32 18.45
C LEU A 95 25.22 -7.83 18.48
N TYR A 96 25.66 -8.54 17.43
CA TYR A 96 25.64 -9.99 17.41
C TYR A 96 26.50 -10.61 18.52
N VAL A 97 27.66 -10.02 18.79
CA VAL A 97 28.58 -10.45 19.85
C VAL A 97 28.04 -10.08 21.23
N ILE A 98 27.55 -8.86 21.41
CA ILE A 98 27.12 -8.36 22.72
C ILE A 98 25.68 -8.72 23.11
N ASP A 99 24.87 -9.31 22.22
CA ASP A 99 23.45 -9.66 22.45
C ASP A 99 23.20 -10.32 23.81
N LYS A 100 24.04 -11.28 24.22
CA LYS A 100 23.91 -11.97 25.53
C LYS A 100 24.34 -11.11 26.74
N GLN A 101 25.14 -10.08 26.51
CA GLN A 101 25.64 -9.16 27.54
C GLN A 101 24.69 -7.97 27.75
N ILE A 102 23.95 -7.54 26.72
CA ILE A 102 22.98 -6.44 26.81
C ILE A 102 21.94 -6.73 27.92
N TYR A 103 21.41 -7.96 27.99
CA TYR A 103 20.45 -8.35 29.03
C TYR A 103 21.04 -8.36 30.45
N LYS A 104 22.37 -8.44 30.60
CA LYS A 104 23.06 -8.49 31.90
C LYS A 104 23.44 -7.09 32.42
N HIS A 105 23.43 -6.07 31.57
CA HIS A 105 23.92 -4.72 31.89
C HIS A 105 22.92 -3.61 31.53
N VAL A 106 21.64 -3.79 31.89
CA VAL A 106 20.47 -2.98 31.46
C VAL A 106 20.59 -1.44 31.72
N SER A 107 21.64 -0.96 32.39
CA SER A 107 21.86 0.48 32.64
C SER A 107 23.28 1.00 32.39
N TRP A 108 24.21 0.16 31.91
CA TRP A 108 25.60 0.57 31.66
C TRP A 108 25.94 0.49 30.18
N TYR A 109 25.76 1.62 29.49
CA TYR A 109 26.20 1.81 28.10
C TYR A 109 27.51 2.59 28.09
N THR A 110 28.46 2.17 27.27
CA THR A 110 29.79 2.75 27.10
C THR A 110 29.78 3.85 26.04
N TRP A 111 30.86 4.62 25.93
CA TRP A 111 31.01 5.55 24.81
C TRP A 111 31.16 4.84 23.46
N PHE A 112 31.64 3.60 23.47
CA PHE A 112 31.74 2.78 22.26
C PHE A 112 30.37 2.42 21.69
N ASP A 113 29.42 2.04 22.57
CA ASP A 113 28.01 1.83 22.20
C ASP A 113 27.39 3.06 21.53
N VAL A 114 27.69 4.24 22.09
CA VAL A 114 27.18 5.52 21.57
C VAL A 114 27.77 5.83 20.20
N ILE A 115 29.07 5.65 20.00
CA ILE A 115 29.72 5.94 18.71
C ILE A 115 29.14 5.04 17.61
N ILE A 116 29.07 3.73 17.84
CA ILE A 116 28.50 2.80 16.87
C ILE A 116 27.03 3.12 16.61
N GLY A 117 26.25 3.35 17.68
CA GLY A 117 24.84 3.68 17.55
C GLY A 117 24.59 4.96 16.76
N VAL A 118 25.39 6.03 16.96
CA VAL A 118 25.30 7.25 16.16
C VAL A 118 25.60 6.96 14.68
N CYS A 119 26.68 6.20 14.40
CA CYS A 119 27.02 5.84 13.03
C CYS A 119 25.89 5.07 12.34
N VAL A 120 25.27 4.09 13.01
CA VAL A 120 24.16 3.30 12.47
C VAL A 120 22.90 4.16 12.28
N VAL A 121 22.56 5.03 13.24
CA VAL A 121 21.43 5.99 13.11
C VAL A 121 21.62 6.87 11.88
N LEU A 122 22.81 7.47 11.71
CA LEU A 122 23.11 8.32 10.56
C LEU A 122 23.02 7.55 9.24
N SER A 123 23.52 6.32 9.21
CA SER A 123 23.42 5.45 8.03
C SER A 123 21.98 5.08 7.68
N VAL A 124 21.14 4.75 8.66
CA VAL A 124 19.71 4.48 8.44
C VAL A 124 19.00 5.71 7.87
N LEU A 125 19.23 6.89 8.45
CA LEU A 125 18.61 8.14 7.97
C LEU A 125 19.07 8.50 6.56
N GLU A 126 20.36 8.36 6.26
CA GLU A 126 20.93 8.69 4.96
C GLU A 126 20.47 7.73 3.86
N VAL A 127 20.44 6.42 4.11
CA VAL A 127 19.97 5.44 3.13
C VAL A 127 18.45 5.60 2.90
N THR A 128 17.69 5.85 3.97
CA THR A 128 16.25 6.13 3.88
C THR A 128 15.98 7.38 3.07
N ARG A 129 16.77 8.44 3.26
CA ARG A 129 16.70 9.67 2.44
C ARG A 129 16.89 9.39 0.96
N ARG A 130 17.83 8.51 0.61
CA ARG A 130 18.15 8.18 -0.80
C ARG A 130 17.07 7.34 -1.49
N LEU A 131 16.45 6.41 -0.76
CA LEU A 131 15.48 5.48 -1.35
C LEU A 131 14.03 5.92 -1.20
N ILE A 132 13.68 6.49 -0.05
CA ILE A 132 12.30 6.82 0.30
C ILE A 132 12.03 8.33 0.16
N GLY A 133 13.03 9.16 0.51
CA GLY A 133 12.95 10.62 0.45
C GLY A 133 13.10 11.28 1.81
N TRP A 134 12.89 12.59 1.87
CA TRP A 134 13.23 13.42 3.03
C TRP A 134 12.23 13.35 4.19
N ILE A 135 10.97 13.01 3.93
CA ILE A 135 9.91 13.10 4.94
C ILE A 135 10.21 12.17 6.12
N MET A 136 10.55 10.90 5.85
CA MET A 136 10.79 9.91 6.91
C MET A 136 12.01 10.25 7.79
N PRO A 137 13.18 10.58 7.21
CA PRO A 137 14.33 11.04 8.00
C PRO A 137 14.07 12.33 8.78
N CYS A 138 13.32 13.28 8.20
CA CYS A 138 12.96 14.53 8.89
C CYS A 138 12.11 14.24 10.13
N ILE A 139 11.11 13.35 10.04
CA ILE A 139 10.28 12.96 11.19
C ILE A 139 11.13 12.30 12.28
N ALA A 140 12.02 11.38 11.90
CA ALA A 140 12.94 10.74 12.85
C ALA A 140 13.89 11.75 13.50
N LEU A 141 14.45 12.68 12.73
CA LEU A 141 15.33 13.73 13.24
C LEU A 141 14.60 14.69 14.20
N VAL A 142 13.40 15.13 13.84
CA VAL A 142 12.54 15.96 14.70
C VAL A 142 12.22 15.21 16.00
N SER A 143 11.97 13.90 15.94
CA SER A 143 11.70 13.08 17.13
C SER A 143 12.93 12.97 18.04
N ILE A 144 14.14 12.82 17.47
CA ILE A 144 15.41 12.85 18.20
C ILE A 144 15.64 14.22 18.86
N LEU A 145 15.43 15.31 18.10
CA LEU A 145 15.58 16.67 18.60
C LEU A 145 14.57 16.96 19.72
N TYR A 146 13.33 16.51 19.58
CA TYR A 146 12.31 16.61 20.62
C TYR A 146 12.70 15.84 21.89
N ALA A 147 13.26 14.63 21.75
CA ALA A 147 13.76 13.87 22.90
C ALA A 147 14.93 14.59 23.61
N LYS A 148 15.77 15.32 22.87
CA LYS A 148 16.90 16.06 23.43
C LYS A 148 16.51 17.41 24.04
N PHE A 149 15.69 18.19 23.34
CA PHE A 149 15.41 19.60 23.64
C PHE A 149 13.96 19.86 24.08
N GLY A 150 13.14 18.81 24.25
CA GLY A 150 11.75 18.97 24.64
C GLY A 150 11.56 19.59 26.04
N ASN A 151 12.61 19.68 26.85
CA ASN A 151 12.60 20.43 28.11
C ASN A 151 12.51 21.95 27.92
N LEU A 152 12.81 22.46 26.72
CA LEU A 152 12.72 23.88 26.36
C LEU A 152 11.34 24.28 25.82
N LEU A 153 10.44 23.33 25.60
CA LEU A 153 9.12 23.59 25.03
C LEU A 153 8.11 24.05 26.10
N PRO A 154 7.00 24.71 25.71
CA PRO A 154 5.93 25.06 26.62
C PRO A 154 5.37 23.83 27.36
N ALA A 155 4.87 24.01 28.58
CA ALA A 155 4.46 22.92 29.48
C ALA A 155 3.54 21.86 28.83
N VAL A 156 2.64 22.29 27.93
CA VAL A 156 1.73 21.42 27.18
C VAL A 156 2.48 20.41 26.29
N ALA A 157 3.60 20.84 25.70
CA ALA A 157 4.43 20.04 24.78
C ALA A 157 5.79 19.64 25.38
N ALA A 158 6.05 19.94 26.65
CA ALA A 158 7.36 19.71 27.25
C ALA A 158 7.63 18.23 27.54
N CYS A 159 8.90 17.82 27.48
CA CYS A 159 9.38 16.53 27.97
C CYS A 159 10.60 16.71 28.89
N LYS A 160 11.03 15.66 29.59
CA LYS A 160 12.16 15.74 30.55
C LYS A 160 13.49 16.18 29.90
N GLY A 161 13.66 15.94 28.61
CA GLY A 161 14.94 16.07 27.91
C GLY A 161 15.89 14.92 28.28
N TYR A 162 16.49 14.28 27.28
CA TYR A 162 17.36 13.12 27.45
C TYR A 162 18.79 13.39 26.96
N SER A 163 19.78 12.75 27.61
CA SER A 163 21.18 12.84 27.16
C SER A 163 21.36 12.11 25.82
N ILE A 164 22.33 12.55 25.01
CA ILE A 164 22.63 11.88 23.73
C ILE A 164 23.01 10.40 23.96
N LYS A 165 23.71 10.14 25.07
CA LYS A 165 24.08 8.79 25.51
C LYS A 165 22.85 7.92 25.76
N ARG A 166 21.81 8.44 26.43
CA ARG A 166 20.54 7.71 26.63
C ARG A 166 19.78 7.53 25.33
N ILE A 167 19.68 8.57 24.51
CA ILE A 167 18.97 8.55 23.22
C ILE A 167 19.58 7.49 22.30
N THR A 168 20.89 7.54 22.08
CA THR A 168 21.57 6.60 21.18
C THR A 168 21.52 5.17 21.70
N ALA A 169 21.74 4.95 23.00
CA ALA A 169 21.63 3.63 23.59
C ALA A 169 20.21 3.07 23.45
N TYR A 170 19.19 3.90 23.65
CA TYR A 170 17.80 3.50 23.44
C TYR A 170 17.53 3.16 21.97
N LEU A 171 18.03 3.95 21.01
CA LEU A 171 17.81 3.71 19.59
C LEU A 171 18.52 2.47 19.04
N PHE A 172 19.73 2.18 19.54
CA PHE A 172 20.61 1.16 18.97
C PHE A 172 20.60 -0.17 19.76
N LEU A 173 20.54 -0.13 21.09
CA LEU A 173 20.64 -1.33 21.93
C LEU A 173 19.29 -1.92 22.32
N SER A 174 18.19 -1.15 22.24
CA SER A 174 16.87 -1.61 22.64
C SER A 174 16.05 -2.20 21.49
N GLN A 175 14.99 -2.92 21.86
CA GLN A 175 13.95 -3.41 20.94
C GLN A 175 12.82 -2.38 20.74
N ASP A 176 13.04 -1.12 21.09
CA ASP A 176 12.09 -0.02 20.87
C ASP A 176 12.60 1.01 19.84
N GLY A 177 13.86 0.89 19.41
CA GLY A 177 14.51 1.79 18.44
C GLY A 177 14.57 1.23 17.02
N ILE A 178 15.76 1.29 16.39
CA ILE A 178 16.00 0.80 15.01
C ILE A 178 15.58 -0.66 14.85
N TYR A 179 15.83 -1.47 15.87
CA TYR A 179 15.50 -2.90 15.90
C TYR A 179 14.15 -3.16 16.56
N GLY A 180 13.25 -2.18 16.49
CA GLY A 180 11.95 -2.26 17.12
C GLY A 180 10.94 -3.17 16.43
N THR A 181 9.72 -3.15 16.95
CA THR A 181 8.58 -3.92 16.44
C THR A 181 8.39 -3.82 14.92
N PRO A 182 8.43 -2.62 14.28
CA PRO A 182 8.29 -2.52 12.81
C PRO A 182 9.38 -3.30 12.04
N THR A 183 10.62 -3.27 12.54
CA THR A 183 11.75 -3.99 11.96
C THR A 183 11.60 -5.50 12.16
N GLY A 184 11.05 -5.92 13.30
CA GLY A 184 10.68 -7.32 13.56
C GLY A 184 9.71 -7.86 12.52
N VAL A 185 8.62 -7.12 12.29
CA VAL A 185 7.61 -7.51 11.28
C VAL A 185 8.21 -7.59 9.88
N SER A 186 9.07 -6.63 9.53
CA SER A 186 9.81 -6.64 8.27
C SER A 186 10.65 -7.92 8.11
N ALA A 187 11.40 -8.27 9.15
CA ALA A 187 12.36 -9.37 9.16
C ALA A 187 11.73 -10.77 9.27
N GLN A 188 10.49 -10.87 9.74
CA GLN A 188 9.82 -12.15 9.98
C GLN A 188 8.72 -12.42 8.97
N THR A 189 7.74 -11.52 8.88
CA THR A 189 6.50 -11.79 8.13
C THR A 189 6.52 -11.15 6.75
N VAL A 190 6.82 -9.86 6.67
CA VAL A 190 6.74 -9.13 5.39
C VAL A 190 7.68 -9.71 4.34
N ILE A 191 8.93 -10.02 4.71
CA ILE A 191 9.89 -10.61 3.77
C ILE A 191 9.39 -11.94 3.17
N MET A 192 8.68 -12.78 3.91
CA MET A 192 8.14 -14.03 3.39
C MET A 192 7.10 -13.80 2.31
N PHE A 193 6.21 -12.83 2.53
CA PHE A 193 5.19 -12.48 1.55
C PHE A 193 5.75 -11.74 0.34
N ILE A 194 6.80 -10.94 0.51
CA ILE A 194 7.53 -10.32 -0.62
C ILE A 194 8.26 -11.38 -1.45
N ILE A 195 8.93 -12.36 -0.82
CA ILE A 195 9.54 -13.49 -1.54
C ILE A 195 8.47 -14.28 -2.29
N PHE A 196 7.34 -14.60 -1.63
CA PHE A 196 6.21 -15.26 -2.27
C PHE A 196 5.70 -14.47 -3.48
N GLY A 197 5.51 -13.17 -3.34
CA GLY A 197 5.03 -12.32 -4.41
C GLY A 197 6.00 -12.26 -5.60
N ALA A 198 7.31 -12.17 -5.35
CA ALA A 198 8.32 -12.23 -6.39
C ALA A 198 8.32 -13.59 -7.11
N PHE A 199 8.24 -14.70 -6.37
CA PHE A 199 8.16 -16.03 -6.98
C PHE A 199 6.90 -16.19 -7.84
N LEU A 200 5.78 -15.65 -7.39
CA LEU A 200 4.52 -15.67 -8.12
C LEU A 200 4.58 -14.83 -9.40
N SER A 201 5.25 -13.68 -9.37
CA SER A 201 5.51 -12.88 -10.58
C SER A 201 6.40 -13.63 -11.59
N TYR A 202 7.45 -14.31 -11.12
CA TYR A 202 8.36 -15.07 -11.99
C TYR A 202 7.86 -16.45 -12.44
N SER A 203 6.80 -16.98 -11.80
CA SER A 203 6.16 -18.25 -12.19
C SER A 203 5.18 -18.09 -13.35
N GLY A 204 4.97 -16.86 -13.85
CA GLY A 204 4.03 -16.54 -14.94
C GLY A 204 2.60 -16.29 -14.46
N ALA A 205 2.31 -16.43 -13.16
CA ALA A 205 0.98 -16.23 -12.61
C ALA A 205 0.46 -14.80 -12.84
N GLY A 206 1.33 -13.79 -12.77
CA GLY A 206 0.95 -12.40 -13.03
C GLY A 206 0.37 -12.18 -14.43
N LYS A 207 0.98 -12.81 -15.46
CA LYS A 207 0.46 -12.76 -16.84
C LYS A 207 -0.87 -13.52 -16.94
N ALA A 208 -0.94 -14.70 -16.33
CA ALA A 208 -2.16 -15.51 -16.30
C ALA A 208 -3.35 -14.74 -15.70
N PHE A 209 -3.15 -13.93 -14.65
CA PHE A 209 -4.20 -13.10 -14.05
C PHE A 209 -4.70 -12.02 -14.99
N ILE A 210 -3.78 -11.37 -15.71
CA ILE A 210 -4.10 -10.35 -16.69
C ILE A 210 -4.89 -10.98 -17.85
N ASP A 211 -4.38 -12.08 -18.41
CA ASP A 211 -4.98 -12.76 -19.56
C ASP A 211 -6.35 -13.36 -19.22
N LEU A 212 -6.50 -13.95 -18.02
CA LEU A 212 -7.80 -14.41 -17.50
C LEU A 212 -8.78 -13.25 -17.33
N SER A 213 -8.32 -12.13 -16.77
CA SER A 213 -9.14 -10.92 -16.62
C SER A 213 -9.61 -10.40 -17.98
N TYR A 214 -8.74 -10.37 -19.00
CA TYR A 214 -9.11 -10.02 -20.37
C TYR A 214 -10.17 -10.94 -20.92
N SER A 215 -9.98 -12.24 -20.79
CA SER A 215 -10.91 -13.22 -21.37
C SER A 215 -12.30 -13.13 -20.73
N LEU A 216 -12.36 -12.92 -19.42
CA LEU A 216 -13.60 -12.80 -18.68
C LEU A 216 -14.31 -11.46 -18.96
N PHE A 217 -13.59 -10.34 -18.90
CA PHE A 217 -14.22 -9.01 -18.84
C PHE A 217 -14.09 -8.17 -20.11
N GLY A 218 -13.20 -8.52 -21.04
CA GLY A 218 -12.85 -7.68 -22.18
C GLY A 218 -13.97 -7.45 -23.21
N ARG A 219 -14.95 -8.38 -23.31
CA ARG A 219 -16.12 -8.23 -24.21
C ARG A 219 -17.20 -7.31 -23.67
N PHE A 220 -17.22 -7.08 -22.36
CA PHE A 220 -18.25 -6.23 -21.78
C PHE A 220 -18.05 -4.78 -22.22
N ARG A 221 -19.13 -3.98 -22.16
CA ARG A 221 -19.02 -2.52 -22.35
C ARG A 221 -17.95 -1.95 -21.43
N GLY A 222 -17.09 -1.09 -21.96
CA GLY A 222 -15.93 -0.58 -21.22
C GLY A 222 -14.93 -1.65 -20.78
N GLY A 223 -14.91 -2.80 -21.47
CA GLY A 223 -14.17 -4.02 -21.10
C GLY A 223 -12.75 -3.78 -20.61
N PRO A 224 -11.87 -3.07 -21.35
CA PRO A 224 -10.48 -2.85 -20.91
C PRO A 224 -10.34 -2.19 -19.53
N ALA A 225 -11.27 -1.30 -19.16
CA ALA A 225 -11.24 -0.66 -17.86
C ALA A 225 -11.68 -1.62 -16.74
N LYS A 226 -12.68 -2.47 -16.99
CA LYS A 226 -13.06 -3.56 -16.06
C LYS A 226 -11.95 -4.59 -15.89
N VAL A 227 -11.26 -4.91 -16.98
CA VAL A 227 -10.05 -5.75 -16.95
C VAL A 227 -8.98 -5.10 -16.08
N SER A 228 -8.75 -3.79 -16.23
CA SER A 228 -7.82 -3.03 -15.37
C SER A 228 -8.19 -3.17 -13.90
N VAL A 229 -9.48 -3.01 -13.55
CA VAL A 229 -9.96 -3.15 -12.17
C VAL A 229 -9.64 -4.54 -11.59
N VAL A 230 -10.02 -5.61 -12.29
CA VAL A 230 -9.85 -6.98 -11.79
C VAL A 230 -8.37 -7.41 -11.81
N ALA A 231 -7.65 -7.10 -12.87
CA ALA A 231 -6.23 -7.44 -13.00
C ALA A 231 -5.39 -6.70 -11.95
N SER A 232 -5.65 -5.42 -11.71
CA SER A 232 -4.97 -4.66 -10.65
C SER A 232 -5.34 -5.15 -9.26
N ALA A 233 -6.55 -5.68 -9.04
CA ALA A 233 -6.91 -6.31 -7.77
C ALA A 233 -6.04 -7.56 -7.51
N LEU A 234 -5.99 -8.46 -8.49
CA LEU A 234 -5.26 -9.72 -8.42
C LEU A 234 -3.74 -9.54 -8.41
N PHE A 235 -3.21 -8.57 -9.14
CA PHE A 235 -1.78 -8.29 -9.17
C PHE A 235 -1.34 -7.44 -7.97
N GLY A 236 -2.20 -6.52 -7.53
CA GLY A 236 -1.91 -5.60 -6.44
C GLY A 236 -1.88 -6.23 -5.07
N MET A 237 -2.69 -7.27 -4.85
CA MET A 237 -2.55 -8.08 -3.63
C MET A 237 -1.15 -8.68 -3.54
N ILE A 238 -0.49 -9.01 -4.66
CA ILE A 238 0.82 -9.69 -4.68
C ILE A 238 1.97 -8.75 -4.37
N ASN A 239 2.03 -7.61 -5.07
CA ASN A 239 3.15 -6.69 -4.95
C ASN A 239 2.99 -5.68 -3.81
N GLY A 240 1.77 -5.51 -3.28
CA GLY A 240 1.48 -4.62 -2.17
C GLY A 240 1.86 -3.15 -2.42
N SER A 241 2.02 -2.74 -3.69
CA SER A 241 2.52 -1.42 -4.08
C SER A 241 1.67 -0.84 -5.21
N ALA A 242 0.97 0.26 -4.92
CA ALA A 242 0.12 0.92 -5.91
C ALA A 242 0.90 1.35 -7.16
N VAL A 243 2.09 1.96 -6.98
CA VAL A 243 2.90 2.47 -8.10
C VAL A 243 3.47 1.32 -8.94
N ALA A 244 3.97 0.26 -8.30
CA ALA A 244 4.46 -0.91 -9.03
C ALA A 244 3.33 -1.60 -9.80
N ASN A 245 2.14 -1.68 -9.19
CA ASN A 245 0.96 -2.25 -9.84
C ASN A 245 0.49 -1.42 -11.05
N VAL A 246 0.51 -0.08 -10.94
CA VAL A 246 0.25 0.80 -12.10
C VAL A 246 1.30 0.58 -13.20
N ALA A 247 2.58 0.49 -12.85
CA ALA A 247 3.64 0.26 -13.81
C ALA A 247 3.47 -1.09 -14.55
N SER A 248 3.09 -2.14 -13.84
CA SER A 248 2.87 -3.47 -14.42
C SER A 248 1.56 -3.54 -15.21
N THR A 249 0.41 -3.42 -14.54
CA THR A 249 -0.91 -3.62 -15.17
C THR A 249 -1.30 -2.46 -16.09
N GLY A 250 -0.87 -1.24 -15.78
CA GLY A 250 -1.16 -0.04 -16.56
C GLY A 250 -0.45 -0.02 -17.92
N SER A 251 0.76 -0.58 -18.03
CA SER A 251 1.49 -0.66 -19.29
C SER A 251 0.71 -1.37 -20.41
N LEU A 252 -0.16 -2.30 -20.05
CA LEU A 252 -1.03 -3.02 -20.98
C LEU A 252 -2.46 -2.46 -21.01
N THR A 253 -3.03 -2.14 -19.85
CA THR A 253 -4.46 -1.77 -19.76
C THR A 253 -4.73 -0.32 -20.21
N ILE A 254 -3.81 0.62 -19.95
CA ILE A 254 -3.99 2.03 -20.31
C ILE A 254 -4.05 2.25 -21.83
N PRO A 255 -3.13 1.70 -22.64
CA PRO A 255 -3.23 1.81 -24.09
C PRO A 255 -4.53 1.23 -24.66
N LEU A 256 -5.03 0.12 -24.10
CA LEU A 256 -6.28 -0.51 -24.55
C LEU A 256 -7.52 0.30 -24.16
N MET A 257 -7.54 0.89 -22.96
CA MET A 257 -8.60 1.83 -22.57
C MET A 257 -8.67 3.01 -23.55
N LYS A 258 -7.52 3.61 -23.90
CA LYS A 258 -7.44 4.68 -24.89
C LYS A 258 -7.93 4.23 -26.27
N LYS A 259 -7.56 3.02 -26.73
CA LYS A 259 -8.00 2.46 -28.03
C LYS A 259 -9.52 2.31 -28.12
N VAL A 260 -10.19 2.00 -27.01
CA VAL A 260 -11.65 1.85 -26.94
C VAL A 260 -12.38 3.20 -26.77
N GLY A 261 -11.65 4.29 -26.51
CA GLY A 261 -12.20 5.65 -26.46
C GLY A 261 -12.30 6.25 -25.06
N TYR A 262 -11.65 5.67 -24.04
CA TYR A 262 -11.48 6.38 -22.77
C TYR A 262 -10.50 7.55 -22.93
N GLU A 263 -10.80 8.67 -22.27
CA GLU A 263 -9.86 9.80 -22.18
C GLU A 263 -8.53 9.35 -21.54
N PRO A 264 -7.38 9.92 -21.97
CA PRO A 264 -6.08 9.58 -21.40
C PRO A 264 -6.03 9.74 -19.88
N GLU A 265 -6.55 10.84 -19.34
CA GLU A 265 -6.54 11.06 -17.89
C GLU A 265 -7.47 10.09 -17.14
N ASP A 266 -8.60 9.69 -17.73
CA ASP A 266 -9.49 8.68 -17.13
C ASP A 266 -8.82 7.30 -17.12
N SER A 267 -8.12 6.94 -18.19
CA SER A 267 -7.40 5.67 -18.31
C SER A 267 -6.31 5.56 -17.23
N GLY A 268 -5.53 6.62 -17.04
CA GLY A 268 -4.53 6.70 -15.98
C GLY A 268 -5.15 6.67 -14.57
N ALA A 269 -6.27 7.37 -14.38
CA ALA A 269 -6.96 7.45 -13.10
C ALA A 269 -7.60 6.11 -12.70
N ILE A 270 -8.29 5.42 -13.61
CA ILE A 270 -8.91 4.11 -13.37
C ILE A 270 -7.86 3.10 -12.92
N CYS A 271 -6.74 3.02 -13.66
CA CYS A 271 -5.65 2.11 -13.33
C CYS A 271 -5.03 2.45 -11.96
N ALA A 272 -4.82 3.73 -11.66
CA ALA A 272 -4.28 4.16 -10.37
C ALA A 272 -5.20 3.82 -9.18
N VAL A 273 -6.50 4.06 -9.32
CA VAL A 273 -7.51 3.73 -8.28
C VAL A 273 -7.58 2.23 -8.08
N ALA A 274 -7.68 1.44 -9.15
CA ALA A 274 -7.70 -0.01 -9.07
C ALA A 274 -6.41 -0.57 -8.42
N SER A 275 -5.26 -0.03 -8.83
CA SER A 275 -3.96 -0.44 -8.31
C SER A 275 -3.78 -0.13 -6.83
N THR A 276 -4.32 1.00 -6.40
CA THR A 276 -4.30 1.43 -4.99
C THR A 276 -5.15 0.51 -4.12
N GLY A 277 -6.31 0.06 -4.61
CA GLY A 277 -7.14 -0.95 -3.96
C GLY A 277 -6.43 -2.30 -3.78
N GLY A 278 -5.43 -2.61 -4.61
CA GLY A 278 -4.66 -3.85 -4.47
C GLY A 278 -4.00 -4.00 -3.10
N GLN A 279 -3.59 -2.89 -2.48
CA GLN A 279 -2.96 -2.90 -1.16
C GLN A 279 -3.91 -3.30 -0.02
N ILE A 280 -5.22 -3.13 -0.20
CA ILE A 280 -6.22 -3.53 0.80
C ILE A 280 -6.78 -4.93 0.54
N MET A 281 -6.48 -5.54 -0.62
CA MET A 281 -7.03 -6.84 -1.02
C MET A 281 -6.30 -8.03 -0.35
N PRO A 282 -7.00 -8.87 0.43
CA PRO A 282 -6.45 -10.13 0.98
C PRO A 282 -6.08 -11.16 -0.09
N PRO A 283 -5.17 -12.14 0.19
CA PRO A 283 -4.65 -12.54 1.50
C PRO A 283 -3.20 -12.11 1.74
N ILE A 284 -2.63 -11.23 0.90
CA ILE A 284 -1.25 -10.75 1.04
C ILE A 284 -1.27 -9.27 1.46
N MET A 285 -2.11 -8.45 0.81
CA MET A 285 -2.28 -7.02 1.12
C MET A 285 -0.94 -6.24 1.04
N GLY A 286 -0.95 -4.96 1.38
CA GLY A 286 0.26 -4.15 1.53
C GLY A 286 1.04 -4.52 2.80
N ALA A 287 2.35 -4.29 2.79
CA ALA A 287 3.25 -4.61 3.91
C ALA A 287 2.79 -4.02 5.26
N ALA A 288 2.11 -2.88 5.24
CA ALA A 288 1.55 -2.23 6.42
C ALA A 288 0.52 -3.09 7.18
N ALA A 289 -0.20 -4.00 6.50
CA ALA A 289 -1.17 -4.90 7.15
C ALA A 289 -0.48 -5.89 8.11
N PHE A 290 0.72 -6.35 7.78
CA PHE A 290 1.51 -7.18 8.70
C PHE A 290 2.00 -6.37 9.90
N ILE A 291 2.39 -5.12 9.68
CA ILE A 291 2.81 -4.22 10.77
C ILE A 291 1.63 -3.95 11.69
N MET A 292 0.44 -3.83 11.13
CA MET A 292 -0.80 -3.73 11.88
C MET A 292 -1.03 -4.93 12.78
N ALA A 293 -0.92 -6.15 12.25
CA ALA A 293 -1.09 -7.40 13.01
C ALA A 293 -0.27 -7.38 14.30
N GLU A 294 1.00 -7.02 14.16
CA GLU A 294 1.92 -6.94 15.29
C GLU A 294 1.59 -5.77 16.23
N THR A 295 1.26 -4.59 15.68
CA THR A 295 0.99 -3.39 16.48
C THR A 295 -0.18 -3.59 17.44
N ILE A 296 -1.26 -4.24 16.97
CA ILE A 296 -2.45 -4.53 17.79
C ILE A 296 -2.43 -5.94 18.40
N ALA A 297 -1.30 -6.65 18.28
CA ALA A 297 -1.10 -8.01 18.77
C ALA A 297 -2.21 -9.00 18.39
N THR A 298 -2.63 -8.98 17.12
CA THR A 298 -3.62 -9.92 16.56
C THR A 298 -3.00 -10.76 15.44
N ASP A 299 -3.58 -11.93 15.18
CA ASP A 299 -3.23 -12.71 14.01
C ASP A 299 -3.52 -11.94 12.71
N TYR A 300 -2.59 -11.97 11.76
CA TYR A 300 -2.77 -11.39 10.42
C TYR A 300 -4.04 -11.89 9.73
N ARG A 301 -4.44 -13.14 9.99
CA ARG A 301 -5.70 -13.70 9.49
C ARG A 301 -6.91 -12.84 9.84
N SER A 302 -6.98 -12.34 11.08
CA SER A 302 -8.08 -11.49 11.53
C SER A 302 -8.14 -10.19 10.72
N ILE A 303 -6.98 -9.61 10.40
CA ILE A 303 -6.88 -8.42 9.55
C ILE A 303 -7.29 -8.74 8.11
N ALA A 304 -6.79 -9.84 7.56
CA ALA A 304 -7.11 -10.28 6.20
C ALA A 304 -8.61 -10.56 6.03
N LEU A 305 -9.25 -11.22 6.99
CA LEU A 305 -10.70 -11.45 6.97
C LEU A 305 -11.47 -10.15 7.13
N ALA A 306 -11.10 -9.30 8.08
CA ALA A 306 -11.75 -8.00 8.30
C ALA A 306 -11.65 -7.07 7.08
N ALA A 307 -10.57 -7.17 6.30
CA ALA A 307 -10.37 -6.38 5.09
C ALA A 307 -11.14 -6.92 3.87
N ALA A 308 -11.65 -8.17 3.89
CA ALA A 308 -12.24 -8.81 2.72
C ALA A 308 -13.49 -8.09 2.20
N LEU A 309 -14.46 -7.79 3.07
CA LEU A 309 -15.67 -7.07 2.69
C LEU A 309 -15.39 -5.60 2.31
N PRO A 310 -14.59 -4.81 3.06
CA PRO A 310 -14.15 -3.48 2.64
C PRO A 310 -13.48 -3.47 1.26
N ALA A 311 -12.57 -4.41 0.97
CA ALA A 311 -11.92 -4.51 -0.32
C ALA A 311 -12.91 -4.88 -1.42
N ALA A 312 -13.82 -5.84 -1.18
CA ALA A 312 -14.86 -6.20 -2.13
C ALA A 312 -15.77 -5.01 -2.46
N LEU A 313 -16.19 -4.23 -1.45
CA LEU A 313 -16.99 -3.02 -1.64
C LEU A 313 -16.23 -1.95 -2.44
N TYR A 314 -14.94 -1.76 -2.16
CA TYR A 314 -14.08 -0.84 -2.91
C TYR A 314 -14.02 -1.24 -4.39
N PHE A 315 -13.64 -2.48 -4.70
CA PHE A 315 -13.51 -2.93 -6.08
C PHE A 315 -14.84 -3.01 -6.81
N PHE A 316 -15.93 -3.39 -6.12
CA PHE A 316 -17.28 -3.33 -6.67
C PHE A 316 -17.64 -1.90 -7.08
N GLN A 317 -17.40 -0.91 -6.23
CA GLN A 317 -17.70 0.48 -6.56
C GLN A 317 -16.85 0.99 -7.73
N VAL A 318 -15.54 0.70 -7.76
CA VAL A 318 -14.67 1.12 -8.86
C VAL A 318 -15.14 0.47 -10.17
N PHE A 319 -15.46 -0.83 -10.14
CA PHE A 319 -16.01 -1.55 -11.29
C PHE A 319 -17.32 -0.94 -11.78
N PHE A 320 -18.21 -0.57 -10.86
CA PHE A 320 -19.50 0.04 -11.19
C PHE A 320 -19.33 1.45 -11.77
N VAL A 321 -18.47 2.29 -11.21
CA VAL A 321 -18.16 3.62 -11.76
C VAL A 321 -17.63 3.51 -13.19
N VAL A 322 -16.71 2.58 -13.44
CA VAL A 322 -16.17 2.34 -14.78
C VAL A 322 -17.27 1.92 -15.76
N ASP A 323 -18.22 1.07 -15.34
CA ASP A 323 -19.36 0.71 -16.17
C ASP A 323 -20.25 1.93 -16.51
N LEU A 324 -20.53 2.78 -15.51
CA LEU A 324 -21.29 4.02 -15.73
C LEU A 324 -20.56 5.00 -16.65
N MET A 325 -19.23 5.09 -16.54
CA MET A 325 -18.40 5.89 -17.45
C MET A 325 -18.50 5.37 -18.89
N ALA A 326 -18.43 4.04 -19.08
CA ALA A 326 -18.60 3.42 -20.39
C ALA A 326 -19.98 3.70 -20.99
N ILE A 327 -21.04 3.64 -20.19
CA ILE A 327 -22.40 3.98 -20.62
C ILE A 327 -22.48 5.44 -21.06
N LYS A 328 -21.95 6.35 -20.25
CA LYS A 328 -21.97 7.79 -20.55
C LYS A 328 -21.15 8.14 -21.79
N GLY A 329 -20.03 7.46 -22.00
CA GLY A 329 -19.14 7.64 -23.16
C GLY A 329 -19.55 6.87 -24.40
N GLY A 330 -20.61 6.03 -24.35
CA GLY A 330 -20.99 5.18 -25.48
C GLY A 330 -19.92 4.14 -25.85
N LEU A 331 -19.12 3.69 -24.87
CA LEU A 331 -17.95 2.84 -25.11
C LEU A 331 -18.36 1.36 -25.27
N HIS A 332 -17.80 0.70 -26.28
CA HIS A 332 -18.06 -0.70 -26.58
C HIS A 332 -16.99 -1.64 -26.02
N GLY A 333 -17.29 -2.93 -25.95
CA GLY A 333 -16.31 -3.97 -25.59
C GLY A 333 -15.42 -4.35 -26.77
N MET A 334 -14.35 -5.09 -26.50
CA MET A 334 -13.48 -5.60 -27.55
C MET A 334 -14.13 -6.78 -28.28
N LYS A 335 -13.75 -6.98 -29.54
CA LYS A 335 -14.23 -8.10 -30.36
C LYS A 335 -13.76 -9.44 -29.78
N LYS A 336 -14.53 -10.50 -30.01
CA LYS A 336 -14.24 -11.84 -29.48
C LYS A 336 -12.89 -12.39 -29.98
N GLU A 337 -12.53 -12.02 -31.20
CA GLU A 337 -11.32 -12.46 -31.90
C GLU A 337 -10.05 -11.77 -31.40
N GLU A 338 -10.18 -10.60 -30.76
CA GLU A 338 -9.05 -9.86 -30.17
C GLU A 338 -8.74 -10.33 -28.74
N LEU A 339 -9.56 -11.24 -28.19
CA LEU A 339 -9.46 -11.69 -26.81
C LEU A 339 -8.80 -13.07 -26.71
N PRO A 340 -7.99 -13.29 -25.67
CA PRO A 340 -7.40 -14.59 -25.47
C PRO A 340 -8.48 -15.61 -25.06
N ASP A 341 -8.30 -16.87 -25.47
CA ASP A 341 -9.24 -17.95 -25.17
C ASP A 341 -9.17 -18.35 -23.70
N GLY A 342 -10.19 -17.98 -22.93
CA GLY A 342 -10.24 -18.18 -21.49
C GLY A 342 -10.35 -19.65 -21.08
N LYS A 343 -10.97 -20.50 -21.93
CA LYS A 343 -10.98 -21.94 -21.65
C LYS A 343 -9.56 -22.49 -21.74
N LYS A 344 -8.85 -22.14 -22.81
CA LYS A 344 -7.45 -22.53 -22.98
C LYS A 344 -6.61 -22.07 -21.80
N ILE A 345 -6.67 -20.78 -21.44
CA ILE A 345 -5.94 -20.21 -20.29
C ILE A 345 -6.28 -20.95 -18.99
N LEU A 346 -7.54 -21.22 -18.70
CA LEU A 346 -7.93 -21.89 -17.46
C LEU A 346 -7.33 -23.31 -17.38
N PHE A 347 -7.31 -24.05 -18.49
CA PHE A 347 -6.73 -25.39 -18.52
C PHE A 347 -5.19 -25.39 -18.57
N THR A 348 -4.55 -24.39 -19.19
CA THR A 348 -3.08 -24.35 -19.37
C THR A 348 -2.36 -23.54 -18.30
N GLU A 349 -3.03 -22.59 -17.66
CA GLU A 349 -2.44 -21.62 -16.73
C GLU A 349 -3.26 -21.47 -15.45
N GLY A 350 -4.49 -21.98 -15.38
CA GLY A 350 -5.34 -21.85 -14.18
C GLY A 350 -4.73 -22.47 -12.93
N PHE A 351 -3.85 -23.47 -13.08
CA PHE A 351 -3.11 -24.03 -11.95
C PHE A 351 -2.10 -23.04 -11.33
N LEU A 352 -1.73 -21.95 -12.01
CA LEU A 352 -0.90 -20.88 -11.46
C LEU A 352 -1.63 -20.06 -10.37
N LEU A 353 -2.95 -20.21 -10.24
CA LEU A 353 -3.75 -19.68 -9.11
C LEU A 353 -3.62 -20.55 -7.85
N LEU A 354 -3.21 -21.81 -7.99
CA LEU A 354 -3.15 -22.78 -6.89
C LEU A 354 -2.33 -22.29 -5.69
N PRO A 355 -1.15 -21.63 -5.84
CA PRO A 355 -0.40 -21.12 -4.69
C PRO A 355 -1.18 -20.09 -3.86
N ILE A 356 -1.97 -19.22 -4.50
CA ILE A 356 -2.82 -18.24 -3.78
C ILE A 356 -3.97 -18.96 -3.08
N ILE A 357 -4.63 -19.90 -3.76
CA ILE A 357 -5.74 -20.68 -3.17
C ILE A 357 -5.23 -21.43 -1.94
N LEU A 358 -4.09 -22.11 -2.06
CA LEU A 358 -3.49 -22.85 -0.95
C LEU A 358 -3.01 -21.91 0.17
N LEU A 359 -2.48 -20.72 -0.14
CA LEU A 359 -2.19 -19.70 0.87
C LEU A 359 -3.45 -19.32 1.66
N ILE A 360 -4.59 -19.10 0.99
CA ILE A 360 -5.88 -18.81 1.66
C ILE A 360 -6.32 -20.00 2.50
N VAL A 361 -6.19 -21.23 2.00
CA VAL A 361 -6.51 -22.44 2.77
C VAL A 361 -5.63 -22.55 4.03
N PHE A 362 -4.33 -22.34 3.90
CA PHE A 362 -3.39 -22.40 5.03
C PHE A 362 -3.70 -21.33 6.08
N LEU A 363 -3.99 -20.11 5.65
CA LEU A 363 -4.25 -18.98 6.56
C LEU A 363 -5.65 -19.05 7.18
N CYS A 364 -6.68 -19.29 6.38
CA CYS A 364 -8.08 -19.12 6.81
C CYS A 364 -8.75 -20.42 7.27
N ILE A 365 -8.35 -21.58 6.71
CA ILE A 365 -8.97 -22.88 7.01
C ILE A 365 -8.10 -23.66 7.99
N LEU A 366 -6.82 -23.89 7.67
CA LEU A 366 -5.89 -24.61 8.54
C LEU A 366 -5.36 -23.76 9.71
N GLN A 367 -5.53 -22.43 9.62
CA GLN A 367 -5.14 -21.47 10.65
C GLN A 367 -3.65 -21.56 11.03
N TRP A 368 -2.80 -21.82 10.03
CA TRP A 368 -1.35 -21.79 10.23
C TRP A 368 -0.86 -20.35 10.37
N SER A 369 0.29 -20.19 11.05
CA SER A 369 0.95 -18.89 11.15
C SER A 369 1.25 -18.31 9.76
N SER A 370 1.26 -16.99 9.64
CA SER A 370 1.48 -16.29 8.37
C SER A 370 2.82 -16.67 7.73
N ASN A 371 3.88 -16.77 8.54
CA ASN A 371 5.21 -17.15 8.07
C ASN A 371 5.22 -18.58 7.50
N LYS A 372 4.61 -19.54 8.22
CA LYS A 372 4.51 -20.93 7.75
C LYS A 372 3.69 -21.01 6.46
N SER A 373 2.55 -20.32 6.40
CA SER A 373 1.67 -20.30 5.23
C SER A 373 2.39 -19.76 3.99
N ALA A 374 3.11 -18.65 4.11
CA ALA A 374 3.89 -18.06 3.02
C ALA A 374 5.04 -18.97 2.57
N LEU A 375 5.76 -19.59 3.52
CA LEU A 375 6.86 -20.52 3.21
C LEU A 375 6.40 -21.71 2.34
N TRP A 376 5.29 -22.35 2.71
CA TRP A 376 4.72 -23.43 1.91
C TRP A 376 4.20 -22.93 0.56
N ALA A 377 3.58 -21.75 0.51
CA ALA A 377 3.13 -21.15 -0.74
C ALA A 377 4.29 -20.82 -1.71
N ILE A 378 5.46 -20.41 -1.21
CA ILE A 378 6.68 -20.23 -2.02
C ILE A 378 7.11 -21.57 -2.63
N GLY A 379 7.20 -22.63 -1.82
CA GLY A 379 7.57 -23.97 -2.29
C GLY A 379 6.60 -24.50 -3.35
N ILE A 380 5.30 -24.33 -3.12
CA ILE A 380 4.25 -24.70 -4.07
C ILE A 380 4.38 -23.90 -5.37
N THR A 381 4.62 -22.59 -5.30
CA THR A 381 4.81 -21.74 -6.49
C THR A 381 5.97 -22.23 -7.35
N LEU A 382 7.08 -22.61 -6.72
CA LEU A 382 8.23 -23.18 -7.41
C LEU A 382 7.85 -24.49 -8.13
N ILE A 383 7.20 -25.42 -7.42
CA ILE A 383 6.77 -26.72 -7.99
C ILE A 383 5.78 -26.51 -9.14
N VAL A 384 4.77 -25.66 -8.92
CA VAL A 384 3.74 -25.34 -9.89
C VAL A 384 4.35 -24.70 -11.15
N SER A 385 5.36 -23.84 -11.01
CA SER A 385 6.04 -23.23 -12.17
C SER A 385 6.64 -24.28 -13.12
N TRP A 386 7.03 -25.45 -12.59
CA TRP A 386 7.66 -26.51 -13.39
C TRP A 386 6.67 -27.29 -14.27
N LEU A 387 5.36 -27.14 -14.04
CA LEU A 387 4.32 -27.75 -14.86
C LEU A 387 4.19 -27.05 -16.23
N THR A 388 4.56 -25.77 -16.31
CA THR A 388 4.66 -25.02 -17.56
C THR A 388 6.10 -25.02 -18.11
N LYS A 389 6.29 -25.44 -19.37
CA LYS A 389 7.62 -25.35 -20.02
C LYS A 389 8.12 -23.91 -20.16
N GLU A 390 7.23 -22.97 -20.46
CA GLU A 390 7.58 -21.55 -20.70
C GLU A 390 7.89 -20.79 -19.39
N ASN A 391 7.18 -21.11 -18.31
CA ASN A 391 7.31 -20.40 -17.03
C ASN A 391 8.16 -21.14 -15.98
N LYS A 392 8.80 -22.26 -16.37
CA LYS A 392 9.67 -23.06 -15.49
C LYS A 392 10.72 -22.19 -14.79
N MET A 393 10.63 -22.12 -13.46
CA MET A 393 11.63 -21.44 -12.65
C MET A 393 12.85 -22.34 -12.43
N GLY A 394 13.87 -22.16 -13.28
CA GLY A 394 15.21 -22.69 -13.02
C GLY A 394 16.01 -21.82 -12.05
N ILE A 395 17.22 -22.24 -11.70
CA ILE A 395 18.12 -21.55 -10.75
C ILE A 395 18.27 -20.06 -11.09
N LYS A 396 18.45 -19.72 -12.37
CA LYS A 396 18.57 -18.32 -12.80
C LYS A 396 17.33 -17.48 -12.46
N ARG A 397 16.12 -17.98 -12.75
CA ARG A 397 14.87 -17.28 -12.44
C ARG A 397 14.62 -17.18 -10.94
N VAL A 398 14.97 -18.23 -10.18
CA VAL A 398 14.91 -18.23 -8.71
C VAL A 398 15.84 -17.16 -8.12
N CYS A 399 17.10 -17.09 -8.58
CA CYS A 399 18.02 -16.05 -8.12
C CYS A 399 17.51 -14.64 -8.47
N LEU A 400 16.94 -14.45 -9.66
CA LEU A 400 16.34 -13.17 -10.06
C LEU A 400 15.13 -12.81 -9.18
N ALA A 401 14.25 -13.77 -8.89
CA ALA A 401 13.12 -13.58 -7.99
C ALA A 401 13.56 -13.17 -6.57
N PHE A 402 14.61 -13.81 -6.04
CA PHE A 402 15.22 -13.38 -4.78
C PHE A 402 15.84 -11.99 -4.86
N GLY A 403 16.49 -11.66 -5.98
CA GLY A 403 17.04 -10.32 -6.22
C GLY A 403 15.97 -9.22 -6.25
N GLU A 404 14.82 -9.50 -6.84
CA GLU A 404 13.67 -8.59 -6.87
C GLU A 404 13.05 -8.46 -5.47
N ALA A 405 12.81 -9.59 -4.78
CA ALA A 405 12.31 -9.59 -3.41
C ALA A 405 13.24 -8.81 -2.45
N ALA A 406 14.55 -8.96 -2.62
CA ALA A 406 15.55 -8.25 -1.82
C ALA A 406 15.55 -6.73 -2.07
N GLN A 407 15.22 -6.27 -3.27
CA GLN A 407 15.09 -4.84 -3.57
C GLN A 407 13.82 -4.26 -2.97
N GLU A 408 12.69 -4.97 -3.09
CA GLU A 408 11.41 -4.56 -2.50
C GLU A 408 11.49 -4.50 -0.96
N ILE A 409 12.08 -5.51 -0.32
CA ILE A 409 12.23 -5.52 1.14
C ILE A 409 13.17 -4.41 1.64
N CYS A 410 14.14 -3.94 0.85
CA CYS A 410 15.00 -2.82 1.28
C CYS A 410 14.17 -1.57 1.56
N SER A 411 13.23 -1.23 0.68
CA SER A 411 12.36 -0.07 0.84
C SER A 411 11.48 -0.19 2.09
N VAL A 412 10.91 -1.38 2.33
CA VAL A 412 10.06 -1.61 3.50
C VAL A 412 10.87 -1.62 4.80
N ALA A 413 12.01 -2.32 4.82
CA ALA A 413 12.85 -2.46 6.00
C ALA A 413 13.48 -1.12 6.44
N LEU A 414 13.87 -0.26 5.50
CA LEU A 414 14.35 1.10 5.81
C LEU A 414 13.25 2.00 6.36
N ALA A 415 12.03 1.90 5.81
CA ALA A 415 10.88 2.58 6.36
C ALA A 415 10.63 2.13 7.81
N CYS A 416 10.65 0.81 8.06
CA CYS A 416 10.49 0.24 9.39
C CYS A 416 11.59 0.65 10.37
N ALA A 417 12.86 0.61 9.95
CA ALA A 417 14.00 0.99 10.78
C ALA A 417 13.96 2.47 11.17
N THR A 418 13.66 3.35 10.20
CA THR A 418 13.52 4.79 10.47
C THR A 418 12.27 5.11 11.28
N ALA A 419 11.17 4.40 11.04
CA ALA A 419 9.98 4.51 11.88
C ALA A 419 10.27 4.05 13.31
N GLY A 420 11.06 3.00 13.49
CA GLY A 420 11.55 2.55 14.80
C GLY A 420 12.33 3.65 15.54
N ILE A 421 13.09 4.48 14.83
CA ILE A 421 13.72 5.67 15.43
C ILE A 421 12.65 6.65 15.95
N ALA A 422 11.67 7.00 15.11
CA ALA A 422 10.60 7.91 15.50
C ALA A 422 9.79 7.35 16.67
N ILE A 423 9.28 6.12 16.56
CA ILE A 423 8.50 5.44 17.60
C ILE A 423 9.30 5.30 18.89
N GLY A 424 10.57 4.92 18.81
CA GLY A 424 11.42 4.79 19.99
C GLY A 424 11.55 6.11 20.74
N MET A 425 11.70 7.23 20.03
CA MET A 425 11.72 8.56 20.65
C MET A 425 10.35 8.99 21.17
N LEU A 426 9.26 8.67 20.46
CA LEU A 426 7.89 8.93 20.92
C LEU A 426 7.57 8.16 22.20
N SER A 427 8.00 6.90 22.29
CA SER A 427 7.84 6.04 23.46
C SER A 427 8.68 6.56 24.64
N LEU A 428 9.97 6.86 24.41
CA LEU A 428 10.87 7.40 25.44
C LEU A 428 10.37 8.73 26.02
N THR A 429 9.71 9.56 25.21
CA THR A 429 9.24 10.89 25.62
C THR A 429 7.78 10.94 26.05
N GLY A 430 7.00 9.89 25.78
CA GLY A 430 5.54 9.85 25.98
C GLY A 430 4.75 10.74 25.01
N LEU A 431 5.36 11.21 23.91
CA LEU A 431 4.71 12.14 22.97
C LEU A 431 3.49 11.53 22.28
N GLY A 432 3.50 10.23 21.98
CA GLY A 432 2.37 9.55 21.33
C GLY A 432 1.05 9.72 22.10
N LEU A 433 1.09 9.49 23.42
CA LEU A 433 -0.07 9.68 24.30
C LEU A 433 -0.51 11.14 24.35
N LYS A 434 0.42 12.09 24.42
CA LYS A 434 0.11 13.53 24.43
C LYS A 434 -0.57 13.98 23.13
N MET A 435 -0.09 13.50 21.98
CA MET A 435 -0.67 13.82 20.67
C MET A 435 -2.08 13.24 20.54
N SER A 436 -2.31 12.03 21.05
CA SER A 436 -3.64 11.43 21.13
C SER A 436 -4.62 12.33 21.89
N SER A 437 -4.25 12.73 23.12
CA SER A 437 -5.09 13.59 23.96
C SER A 437 -5.32 14.97 23.32
N LEU A 438 -4.33 15.52 22.62
CA LEU A 438 -4.49 16.78 21.88
C LEU A 438 -5.52 16.64 20.76
N LEU A 439 -5.50 15.55 19.99
CA LEU A 439 -6.50 15.30 18.94
C LEU A 439 -7.91 15.13 19.52
N VAL A 440 -8.04 14.44 20.66
CA VAL A 440 -9.33 14.32 21.38
C VAL A 440 -9.82 15.69 21.87
N MET A 441 -8.93 16.52 22.42
CA MET A 441 -9.25 17.88 22.85
C MET A 441 -9.67 18.78 21.68
N LEU A 442 -8.90 18.77 20.58
CA LEU A 442 -9.22 19.52 19.36
C LEU A 442 -10.54 19.08 18.76
N SER A 443 -10.90 17.81 18.91
CA SER A 443 -12.19 17.28 18.46
C SER A 443 -13.33 17.48 19.43
N GLN A 444 -13.09 18.02 20.62
CA GLN A 444 -14.07 18.19 21.69
C GLN A 444 -14.82 16.87 22.00
N GLY A 445 -14.15 15.72 21.82
CA GLY A 445 -14.74 14.40 21.98
C GLY A 445 -15.66 13.94 20.84
N ASN A 446 -15.78 14.69 19.74
CA ASN A 446 -16.60 14.30 18.59
C ASN A 446 -15.86 13.31 17.67
N LEU A 447 -16.36 12.07 17.62
CA LEU A 447 -15.75 10.99 16.84
C LEU A 447 -15.69 11.28 15.33
N ILE A 448 -16.74 11.85 14.73
CA ILE A 448 -16.77 12.15 13.29
C ILE A 448 -15.70 13.19 12.95
N PHE A 449 -15.60 14.23 13.76
CA PHE A 449 -14.62 15.28 13.53
C PHE A 449 -13.18 14.77 13.76
N LEU A 450 -12.95 13.92 14.77
CA LEU A 450 -11.66 13.24 14.95
C LEU A 450 -11.29 12.37 13.74
N MET A 451 -12.24 11.63 13.18
CA MET A 451 -12.04 10.84 11.96
C MET A 451 -11.64 11.72 10.77
N VAL A 452 -12.25 12.90 10.61
CA VAL A 452 -11.90 13.86 9.56
C VAL A 452 -10.49 14.41 9.77
N LEU A 453 -10.12 14.80 11.00
CA LEU A 453 -8.76 15.23 11.32
C LEU A 453 -7.73 14.13 11.01
N THR A 454 -8.05 12.89 11.39
CA THR A 454 -7.21 11.72 11.15
C THR A 454 -7.06 11.42 9.65
N MET A 455 -8.14 11.54 8.88
CA MET A 455 -8.11 11.42 7.42
C MET A 455 -7.19 12.48 6.80
N ILE A 456 -7.33 13.75 7.19
CA ILE A 456 -6.50 14.85 6.67
C ILE A 456 -5.03 14.59 7.01
N ALA A 457 -4.73 14.23 8.25
CA ALA A 457 -3.37 13.88 8.67
C ALA A 457 -2.80 12.72 7.85
N GLY A 458 -3.61 11.67 7.61
CA GLY A 458 -3.16 10.51 6.85
C GLY A 458 -2.91 10.80 5.36
N VAL A 459 -3.77 11.60 4.74
CA VAL A 459 -3.56 12.07 3.36
C VAL A 459 -2.29 12.92 3.26
N ILE A 460 -2.11 13.88 4.17
CA ILE A 460 -0.93 14.77 4.16
C ILE A 460 0.36 13.98 4.38
N LEU A 461 0.39 13.08 5.36
CA LEU A 461 1.58 12.26 5.63
C LEU A 461 1.87 11.29 4.46
N GLY A 462 0.83 10.85 3.74
CA GLY A 462 0.99 10.00 2.56
C GLY A 462 1.50 10.70 1.31
N MET A 463 1.61 12.03 1.30
CA MET A 463 2.13 12.83 0.19
C MET A 463 3.67 12.75 0.03
N GLY A 464 4.23 11.55 0.06
CA GLY A 464 5.67 11.31 -0.16
C GLY A 464 6.26 10.20 0.70
N LEU A 465 5.43 9.44 1.40
CA LEU A 465 5.84 8.24 2.14
C LEU A 465 5.21 6.99 1.51
N PRO A 466 5.90 5.83 1.55
CA PRO A 466 5.29 4.54 1.30
C PRO A 466 4.16 4.29 2.31
N THR A 467 3.11 3.56 1.91
CA THR A 467 1.96 3.22 2.76
C THR A 467 2.36 2.69 4.13
N SER A 468 3.40 1.85 4.20
CA SER A 468 3.95 1.34 5.46
C SER A 468 4.45 2.45 6.38
N GLY A 469 5.18 3.43 5.84
CA GLY A 469 5.66 4.57 6.62
C GLY A 469 4.51 5.43 7.17
N VAL A 470 3.50 5.69 6.33
CA VAL A 470 2.30 6.45 6.71
C VAL A 470 1.55 5.75 7.84
N TYR A 471 1.29 4.46 7.67
CA TYR A 471 0.59 3.65 8.66
C TYR A 471 1.32 3.66 10.00
N ILE A 472 2.65 3.45 10.02
CA ILE A 472 3.41 3.40 11.27
C ILE A 472 3.33 4.71 12.05
N ILE A 473 3.35 5.86 11.37
CA ILE A 473 3.24 7.16 12.03
C ILE A 473 1.83 7.35 12.57
N LEU A 474 0.81 7.11 11.75
CA LEU A 474 -0.58 7.30 12.16
C LEU A 474 -1.02 6.30 13.24
N SER A 475 -0.48 5.09 13.26
CA SER A 475 -0.81 4.07 14.26
C SER A 475 -0.37 4.48 15.66
N VAL A 476 0.67 5.32 15.78
CA VAL A 476 1.15 5.83 17.06
C VAL A 476 0.56 7.19 17.40
N LEU A 477 0.27 8.04 16.40
CA LEU A 477 -0.18 9.41 16.63
C LEU A 477 -1.71 9.59 16.64
N ALA A 478 -2.43 8.83 15.83
CA ALA A 478 -3.87 9.05 15.58
C ALA A 478 -4.75 7.86 15.97
N ALA A 479 -4.31 6.62 15.76
CA ALA A 479 -5.10 5.45 16.13
C ALA A 479 -5.46 5.39 17.64
N PRO A 480 -4.55 5.76 18.58
CA PRO A 480 -4.90 5.79 20.01
C PRO A 480 -6.03 6.78 20.33
N ALA A 481 -6.12 7.90 19.61
CA ALA A 481 -7.17 8.90 19.82
C ALA A 481 -8.55 8.36 19.43
N LEU A 482 -8.61 7.59 18.34
CA LEU A 482 -9.84 6.92 17.92
C LEU A 482 -10.25 5.87 18.96
N ILE A 483 -9.29 5.10 19.49
CA ILE A 483 -9.53 4.10 20.53
C ILE A 483 -10.03 4.75 21.83
N GLU A 484 -9.48 5.91 22.20
CA GLU A 484 -9.91 6.69 23.36
C GLU A 484 -11.38 7.13 23.25
N LEU A 485 -11.89 7.38 22.03
CA LEU A 485 -13.30 7.66 21.76
C LEU A 485 -14.17 6.41 21.53
N GLY A 486 -13.68 5.22 21.90
CA GLY A 486 -14.45 3.98 21.90
C GLY A 486 -14.41 3.18 20.59
N VAL A 487 -13.57 3.54 19.62
CA VAL A 487 -13.36 2.74 18.41
C VAL A 487 -12.53 1.50 18.73
N SER A 488 -12.90 0.35 18.18
CA SER A 488 -12.10 -0.88 18.38
C SER A 488 -10.67 -0.71 17.83
N PRO A 489 -9.64 -1.34 18.43
CA PRO A 489 -8.28 -1.25 17.92
C PRO A 489 -8.16 -1.68 16.44
N LEU A 490 -8.86 -2.75 16.04
CA LEU A 490 -8.86 -3.18 14.64
C LEU A 490 -9.45 -2.11 13.72
N SER A 491 -10.61 -1.53 14.07
CA SER A 491 -11.24 -0.48 13.26
C SER A 491 -10.38 0.78 13.20
N ALA A 492 -9.79 1.21 14.32
CA ALA A 492 -8.94 2.40 14.37
C ALA A 492 -7.68 2.24 13.52
N HIS A 493 -7.02 1.08 13.60
CA HIS A 493 -5.83 0.81 12.81
C HIS A 493 -6.14 0.57 11.32
N MET A 494 -7.25 -0.09 11.01
CA MET A 494 -7.75 -0.20 9.63
C MET A 494 -8.09 1.16 9.04
N PHE A 495 -8.67 2.07 9.83
CA PHE A 495 -9.00 3.43 9.40
C PHE A 495 -7.76 4.19 8.94
N VAL A 496 -6.71 4.24 9.78
CA VAL A 496 -5.46 4.93 9.41
C VAL A 496 -4.70 4.23 8.27
N PHE A 497 -4.78 2.90 8.19
CA PHE A 497 -4.21 2.14 7.07
C PHE A 497 -4.88 2.48 5.74
N PHE A 498 -6.22 2.55 5.70
CA PHE A 498 -6.96 2.91 4.49
C PHE A 498 -6.60 4.31 3.99
N PHE A 499 -6.51 5.32 4.87
CA PHE A 499 -6.12 6.66 4.43
C PHE A 499 -4.66 6.74 4.01
N GLY A 500 -3.77 5.94 4.61
CA GLY A 500 -2.41 5.77 4.11
C GLY A 500 -2.36 5.20 2.69
N VAL A 501 -3.25 4.25 2.36
CA VAL A 501 -3.38 3.69 1.01
C VAL A 501 -3.96 4.71 0.02
N ILE A 502 -5.06 5.37 0.38
CA ILE A 502 -5.78 6.31 -0.50
C ILE A 502 -4.97 7.60 -0.77
N ALA A 503 -4.01 7.95 0.09
CA ALA A 503 -3.08 9.04 -0.20
C ALA A 503 -2.34 8.88 -1.54
N ALA A 504 -2.13 7.64 -2.02
CA ALA A 504 -1.48 7.35 -3.29
C ALA A 504 -2.23 7.88 -4.54
N ILE A 505 -3.53 8.19 -4.41
CA ILE A 505 -4.36 8.75 -5.49
C ILE A 505 -4.83 10.19 -5.20
N THR A 506 -4.41 10.78 -4.08
CA THR A 506 -4.90 12.08 -3.63
C THR A 506 -3.89 13.19 -3.98
N PRO A 507 -4.27 14.22 -4.78
CA PRO A 507 -3.42 15.37 -5.05
C PRO A 507 -3.01 16.09 -3.76
N PRO A 508 -1.85 16.77 -3.73
CA PRO A 508 -0.99 17.17 -4.85
C PRO A 508 0.18 16.22 -5.18
N VAL A 509 0.32 15.06 -4.52
CA VAL A 509 1.44 14.14 -4.80
C VAL A 509 1.02 12.85 -5.51
N ALA A 510 -0.17 12.30 -5.21
CA ALA A 510 -0.86 11.22 -5.92
C ALA A 510 0.06 10.26 -6.75
N LEU A 511 1.06 9.64 -6.12
CA LEU A 511 2.15 8.95 -6.83
C LEU A 511 1.66 7.89 -7.83
N ALA A 512 0.61 7.15 -7.48
CA ALA A 512 0.03 6.15 -8.37
C ALA A 512 -0.70 6.80 -9.55
N SER A 513 -1.44 7.89 -9.31
CA SER A 513 -2.09 8.66 -10.38
C SER A 513 -1.09 9.31 -11.32
N TYR A 514 0.07 9.76 -10.82
CA TYR A 514 1.10 10.38 -11.64
C TYR A 514 1.88 9.36 -12.47
N ALA A 515 2.12 8.17 -11.91
CA ALA A 515 2.63 7.05 -12.70
C ALA A 515 1.63 6.68 -13.83
N GLY A 516 0.34 6.62 -13.51
CA GLY A 516 -0.72 6.33 -14.49
C GLY A 516 -0.81 7.40 -15.57
N ALA A 517 -0.70 8.68 -15.20
CA ALA A 517 -0.65 9.78 -16.14
C ALA A 517 0.56 9.73 -17.06
N GLY A 518 1.73 9.32 -16.55
CA GLY A 518 2.95 9.12 -17.33
C GLY A 518 2.78 8.06 -18.42
N ILE A 519 2.16 6.92 -18.08
CA ILE A 519 1.85 5.85 -19.05
C ILE A 519 0.76 6.30 -20.04
N ALA A 520 -0.24 7.05 -19.56
CA ALA A 520 -1.32 7.56 -20.39
C ALA A 520 -0.89 8.71 -21.33
N GLN A 521 0.27 9.33 -21.06
CA GLN A 521 0.71 10.60 -21.66
C GLN A 521 -0.32 11.71 -21.45
N ALA A 522 -0.80 11.86 -20.20
CA ALA A 522 -1.87 12.76 -19.81
C ALA A 522 -1.43 13.75 -18.72
N ASN A 523 -2.24 14.76 -18.44
CA ASN A 523 -1.93 15.71 -17.37
C ASN A 523 -2.03 15.04 -15.98
N ALA A 524 -0.93 15.05 -15.23
CA ALA A 524 -0.82 14.39 -13.94
C ALA A 524 -1.81 14.93 -12.89
N ASN A 525 -1.96 16.26 -12.78
CA ASN A 525 -2.87 16.89 -11.82
C ASN A 525 -4.33 16.57 -12.14
N ILE A 526 -4.73 16.64 -13.41
CA ILE A 526 -6.10 16.31 -13.85
C ILE A 526 -6.38 14.82 -13.59
N THR A 527 -5.43 13.95 -13.89
CA THR A 527 -5.51 12.51 -13.61
C THR A 527 -5.70 12.24 -12.11
N GLY A 528 -4.97 12.95 -11.24
CA GLY A 528 -5.12 12.85 -9.79
C GLY A 528 -6.52 13.24 -9.29
N TRP A 529 -7.05 14.38 -9.76
CA TRP A 529 -8.42 14.79 -9.39
C TRP A 529 -9.50 13.84 -9.95
N ARG A 530 -9.30 13.30 -11.15
CA ARG A 530 -10.17 12.24 -11.70
C ARG A 530 -10.07 10.97 -10.86
N ALA A 531 -8.89 10.60 -10.36
CA ALA A 531 -8.69 9.45 -9.49
C ALA A 531 -9.43 9.59 -8.15
N VAL A 532 -9.37 10.76 -7.49
CA VAL A 532 -10.16 11.04 -6.28
C VAL A 532 -11.66 10.88 -6.56
N LYS A 533 -12.12 11.37 -7.70
CA LYS A 533 -13.53 11.27 -8.09
C LYS A 533 -13.98 9.82 -8.33
N ILE A 534 -13.15 9.02 -9.01
CA ILE A 534 -13.44 7.60 -9.29
C ILE A 534 -13.37 6.78 -8.00
N GLY A 535 -12.33 7.01 -7.18
CA GLY A 535 -12.05 6.32 -5.93
C GLY A 535 -12.80 6.85 -4.70
N LEU A 536 -13.88 7.64 -4.87
CA LEU A 536 -14.59 8.28 -3.77
C LEU A 536 -15.04 7.29 -2.68
N ALA A 537 -15.41 6.06 -3.05
CA ALA A 537 -15.76 5.03 -2.07
C ALA A 537 -14.61 4.67 -1.12
N GLY A 538 -13.37 4.73 -1.59
CA GLY A 538 -12.18 4.51 -0.74
C GLY A 538 -12.08 5.51 0.41
N PHE A 539 -12.64 6.72 0.25
CA PHE A 539 -12.72 7.72 1.32
C PHE A 539 -13.88 7.45 2.28
N LEU A 540 -14.95 6.76 1.85
CA LEU A 540 -16.16 6.55 2.65
C LEU A 540 -16.16 5.23 3.42
N ILE A 541 -15.62 4.16 2.83
CA ILE A 541 -15.55 2.82 3.44
C ILE A 541 -14.93 2.85 4.85
N PRO A 542 -13.86 3.64 5.13
CA PRO A 542 -13.30 3.77 6.47
C PRO A 542 -14.28 4.28 7.52
N TYR A 543 -15.06 5.31 7.18
CA TYR A 543 -16.08 5.84 8.09
C TYR A 543 -17.17 4.80 8.34
N LEU A 544 -17.58 4.09 7.29
CA LEU A 544 -18.61 3.07 7.38
C LEU A 544 -18.19 1.93 8.32
N PHE A 545 -16.95 1.42 8.27
CA PHE A 545 -16.55 0.33 9.16
C PHE A 545 -16.20 0.76 10.60
N VAL A 546 -15.92 2.05 10.83
CA VAL A 546 -15.79 2.58 12.19
C VAL A 546 -17.18 2.71 12.84
N LEU A 547 -18.17 3.14 12.07
CA LEU A 547 -19.55 3.31 12.54
C LEU A 547 -20.36 2.01 12.55
N ARG A 548 -20.02 1.04 11.69
CA ARG A 548 -20.64 -0.29 11.57
C ARG A 548 -19.57 -1.38 11.50
N PRO A 549 -19.13 -1.94 12.64
CA PRO A 549 -18.14 -3.01 12.67
C PRO A 549 -18.53 -4.27 11.89
N SER A 550 -19.82 -4.47 11.58
CA SER A 550 -20.32 -5.55 10.69
C SER A 550 -19.66 -5.55 9.32
N VAL A 551 -19.16 -4.41 8.86
CA VAL A 551 -18.39 -4.30 7.61
C VAL A 551 -17.04 -5.01 7.73
N LEU A 552 -16.43 -5.03 8.92
CA LEU A 552 -15.22 -5.80 9.21
C LEU A 552 -15.53 -7.27 9.54
N LEU A 553 -16.71 -7.76 9.18
CA LEU A 553 -17.22 -9.09 9.52
C LEU A 553 -17.38 -9.31 11.04
N GLN A 554 -17.54 -8.23 11.82
CA GLN A 554 -17.81 -8.29 13.26
C GLN A 554 -19.31 -8.10 13.52
N GLY A 555 -20.02 -9.18 13.77
CA GLY A 555 -21.45 -9.16 14.05
C GLY A 555 -22.11 -10.50 13.72
N THR A 556 -23.43 -10.55 13.78
CA THR A 556 -24.17 -11.73 13.35
C THR A 556 -24.10 -11.90 11.82
N PRO A 557 -24.16 -13.14 11.28
CA PRO A 557 -24.14 -13.35 9.83
C PRO A 557 -25.22 -12.56 9.09
N LEU A 558 -26.40 -12.42 9.70
CA LEU A 558 -27.51 -11.65 9.14
C LEU A 558 -27.17 -10.15 9.06
N GLU A 559 -26.62 -9.56 10.12
CA GLU A 559 -26.19 -8.16 10.12
C GLU A 559 -25.11 -7.89 9.07
N ILE A 560 -24.16 -8.82 8.91
CA ILE A 560 -23.10 -8.71 7.90
C ILE A 560 -23.71 -8.71 6.49
N VAL A 561 -24.63 -9.64 6.21
CA VAL A 561 -25.30 -9.72 4.90
C VAL A 561 -26.13 -8.47 4.63
N ILE A 562 -26.92 -8.01 5.59
CA ILE A 562 -27.72 -6.77 5.45
C ILE A 562 -26.80 -5.57 5.23
N THR A 563 -25.71 -5.47 5.99
CA THR A 563 -24.76 -4.36 5.85
C THR A 563 -24.05 -4.39 4.49
N ALA A 564 -23.69 -5.57 3.99
CA ALA A 564 -23.09 -5.73 2.67
C ALA A 564 -24.06 -5.28 1.56
N ILE A 565 -25.33 -5.70 1.62
CA ILE A 565 -26.35 -5.33 0.62
C ILE A 565 -26.63 -3.82 0.66
N THR A 566 -26.87 -3.26 1.85
CA THR A 566 -27.12 -1.82 2.03
C THR A 566 -25.93 -0.97 1.59
N SER A 567 -24.70 -1.40 1.90
CA SER A 567 -23.48 -0.74 1.43
C SER A 567 -23.36 -0.77 -0.10
N VAL A 568 -23.64 -1.90 -0.73
CA VAL A 568 -23.65 -2.02 -2.21
C VAL A 568 -24.66 -1.05 -2.81
N ILE A 569 -25.90 -1.01 -2.31
CA ILE A 569 -26.94 -0.10 -2.81
C ILE A 569 -26.52 1.37 -2.61
N ALA A 570 -25.98 1.71 -1.45
CA ALA A 570 -25.51 3.06 -1.16
C ALA A 570 -24.38 3.51 -2.10
N LEU A 571 -23.39 2.64 -2.35
CA LEU A 571 -22.29 2.91 -3.27
C LEU A 571 -22.77 3.02 -4.73
N MET A 572 -23.78 2.25 -5.12
CA MET A 572 -24.44 2.39 -6.42
C MET A 572 -25.17 3.73 -6.54
N GLY A 573 -25.92 4.14 -5.51
CA GLY A 573 -26.60 5.43 -5.47
C GLY A 573 -25.63 6.60 -5.58
N LEU A 574 -24.53 6.57 -4.83
CA LEU A 574 -23.46 7.56 -4.89
C LEU A 574 -22.83 7.65 -6.29
N SER A 575 -22.45 6.50 -6.86
CA SER A 575 -21.85 6.43 -8.19
C SER A 575 -22.83 6.91 -9.28
N GLY A 576 -24.10 6.54 -9.15
CA GLY A 576 -25.19 6.98 -10.01
C GLY A 576 -25.39 8.49 -9.98
N ALA A 577 -25.38 9.10 -8.80
CA ALA A 577 -25.48 10.56 -8.63
C ALA A 577 -24.39 11.31 -9.41
N MET A 578 -23.19 10.74 -9.46
CA MET A 578 -22.03 11.35 -10.10
C MET A 578 -22.02 11.17 -11.62
N TYR A 579 -22.27 9.95 -12.11
CA TYR A 579 -22.01 9.57 -13.51
C TYR A 579 -23.26 9.34 -14.36
N ALA A 580 -24.37 8.91 -13.77
CA ALA A 580 -25.50 8.35 -14.53
C ALA A 580 -26.89 8.88 -14.13
N MET A 581 -26.95 9.99 -13.39
CA MET A 581 -28.23 10.55 -12.95
C MET A 581 -29.04 11.10 -14.15
N PRO A 582 -30.30 10.66 -14.36
CA PRO A 582 -31.11 11.06 -15.51
C PRO A 582 -31.44 12.56 -15.57
N SER A 583 -31.51 13.22 -14.42
CA SER A 583 -31.72 14.66 -14.35
C SER A 583 -30.41 15.42 -14.21
N LYS A 584 -30.32 16.55 -14.93
CA LYS A 584 -29.24 17.54 -14.77
C LYS A 584 -29.43 18.42 -13.52
N LYS A 585 -30.59 18.37 -12.86
CA LYS A 585 -30.87 19.19 -11.67
C LYS A 585 -29.94 18.80 -10.52
N MET A 586 -29.18 19.77 -10.02
CA MET A 586 -28.22 19.56 -8.93
C MET A 586 -28.89 19.12 -7.63
N SER A 587 -30.10 19.62 -7.34
CA SER A 587 -30.87 19.23 -6.14
C SER A 587 -31.15 17.73 -6.07
N ILE A 588 -31.51 17.10 -7.20
CA ILE A 588 -31.79 15.66 -7.25
C ILE A 588 -30.51 14.84 -7.06
N ARG A 589 -29.38 15.32 -7.60
CA ARG A 589 -28.06 14.69 -7.38
C ARG A 589 -27.62 14.80 -5.93
N ILE A 590 -27.79 15.96 -5.31
CA ILE A 590 -27.51 16.16 -3.88
C ILE A 590 -28.41 15.26 -3.04
N ALA A 591 -29.71 15.18 -3.34
CA ALA A 591 -30.63 14.28 -2.64
C ALA A 591 -30.20 12.81 -2.75
N MET A 592 -29.72 12.37 -3.90
CA MET A 592 -29.17 11.01 -4.09
C MET A 592 -27.89 10.77 -3.26
N VAL A 593 -27.00 11.76 -3.18
CA VAL A 593 -25.80 11.68 -2.33
C VAL A 593 -26.18 11.61 -0.85
N VAL A 594 -27.09 12.48 -0.41
CA VAL A 594 -27.59 12.49 0.98
C VAL A 594 -28.29 11.16 1.29
N ALA A 595 -29.11 10.64 0.38
CA ALA A 595 -29.74 9.33 0.52
C ALA A 595 -28.71 8.20 0.69
N ALA A 596 -27.67 8.19 -0.14
CA ALA A 596 -26.58 7.23 -0.03
C ALA A 596 -25.86 7.34 1.31
N LEU A 597 -25.53 8.55 1.77
CA LEU A 597 -24.88 8.76 3.07
C LEU A 597 -25.78 8.33 4.24
N LEU A 598 -27.10 8.56 4.16
CA LEU A 598 -28.07 8.11 5.16
C LEU A 598 -28.16 6.58 5.22
N THR A 599 -28.13 5.90 4.07
CA THR A 599 -28.08 4.43 4.02
C THR A 599 -26.74 3.86 4.52
N LEU A 600 -25.66 4.64 4.52
CA LEU A 600 -24.39 4.25 5.12
C LEU A 600 -24.36 4.48 6.64
N ALA A 601 -25.19 5.40 7.15
CA ALA A 601 -25.28 5.70 8.56
C ALA A 601 -25.82 4.51 9.37
N PRO A 602 -25.31 4.27 10.59
CA PRO A 602 -25.75 3.15 11.41
C PRO A 602 -27.22 3.32 11.84
N GLY A 603 -28.04 2.31 11.54
CA GLY A 603 -29.43 2.22 11.99
C GLY A 603 -30.36 1.62 10.95
N THR A 604 -31.30 0.78 11.37
CA THR A 604 -32.33 0.23 10.47
C THR A 604 -33.26 1.31 9.94
N MET A 605 -33.61 2.30 10.76
CA MET A 605 -34.44 3.43 10.33
C MET A 605 -33.70 4.31 9.33
N THR A 606 -32.40 4.59 9.53
CA THR A 606 -31.59 5.36 8.58
C THR A 606 -31.43 4.61 7.25
N ASP A 607 -31.28 3.28 7.29
CA ASP A 607 -31.28 2.43 6.11
C ASP A 607 -32.59 2.56 5.33
N ILE A 608 -33.75 2.40 6.00
CA ILE A 608 -35.08 2.51 5.37
C ILE A 608 -35.33 3.90 4.78
N PHE A 609 -35.07 4.96 5.55
CA PHE A 609 -35.25 6.33 5.07
C PHE A 609 -34.31 6.66 3.93
N GLY A 610 -33.04 6.24 4.00
CA GLY A 610 -32.06 6.45 2.94
C GLY A 610 -32.46 5.72 1.66
N LEU A 611 -32.89 4.46 1.75
CA LEU A 611 -33.36 3.69 0.59
C LEU A 611 -34.62 4.30 -0.03
N ALA A 612 -35.58 4.74 0.79
CA ALA A 612 -36.79 5.40 0.31
C ALA A 612 -36.47 6.73 -0.39
N LEU A 613 -35.59 7.55 0.19
CA LEU A 613 -35.12 8.80 -0.41
C LEU A 613 -34.36 8.55 -1.71
N MET A 614 -33.56 7.48 -1.77
CA MET A 614 -32.81 7.09 -2.96
C MET A 614 -33.75 6.71 -4.11
N ALA A 615 -34.76 5.89 -3.82
CA ALA A 615 -35.79 5.50 -4.79
C ALA A 615 -36.58 6.73 -5.27
N GLY A 616 -36.98 7.62 -4.35
CA GLY A 616 -37.67 8.87 -4.66
C GLY A 616 -36.85 9.81 -5.53
N ALA A 617 -35.58 10.05 -5.18
CA ALA A 617 -34.66 10.87 -5.96
C ALA A 617 -34.45 10.30 -7.38
N PHE A 618 -34.34 8.97 -7.51
CA PHE A 618 -34.23 8.32 -8.80
C PHE A 618 -35.49 8.48 -9.66
N ALA A 619 -36.67 8.28 -9.07
CA ALA A 619 -37.96 8.44 -9.75
C ALA A 619 -38.18 9.89 -10.22
N LEU A 620 -37.94 10.87 -9.34
CA LEU A 620 -37.99 12.30 -9.67
C LEU A 620 -36.99 12.66 -10.76
N GLY A 621 -35.81 12.03 -10.74
CA GLY A 621 -34.80 12.16 -11.79
C GLY A 621 -35.32 11.73 -13.17
N LYS A 622 -35.97 10.56 -13.24
CA LYS A 622 -36.59 10.05 -14.48
C LYS A 622 -37.75 10.93 -14.96
N MET A 623 -38.62 11.37 -14.04
CA MET A 623 -39.75 12.25 -14.39
C MET A 623 -39.28 13.61 -14.91
N SER A 624 -38.29 14.22 -14.25
CA SER A 624 -37.72 15.50 -14.68
C SER A 624 -36.96 15.41 -16.01
N SER A 625 -36.43 14.24 -16.36
CA SER A 625 -35.78 14.00 -17.66
C SER A 625 -36.81 13.93 -18.79
N LYS A 626 -37.94 13.25 -18.57
CA LYS A 626 -39.06 13.17 -19.54
C LYS A 626 -39.72 14.52 -19.82
N ASN A 627 -39.82 15.40 -18.82
CA ASN A 627 -40.41 16.72 -18.98
C ASN A 627 -39.45 17.76 -19.62
N GLY A 628 -38.19 17.39 -19.87
CA GLY A 628 -37.18 18.27 -20.48
C GLY A 628 -37.00 18.08 -21.99
N THR A 629 -37.72 17.14 -22.62
CA THR A 629 -37.60 16.80 -24.06
C THR A 629 -38.80 17.26 -24.88
N SER A 630 -39.29 18.48 -24.61
CA SER A 630 -40.25 19.17 -25.49
C SER A 630 -39.61 20.37 -26.20
N VAL A 631 -38.47 20.20 -26.86
CA VAL A 631 -37.96 21.20 -27.83
C VAL A 631 -37.31 20.52 -29.04
N LYS A 632 -38.06 20.59 -30.16
CA LYS A 632 -37.69 20.44 -31.58
C LYS A 632 -36.89 19.20 -32.02
N THR A 633 -37.65 18.18 -32.43
CA THR A 633 -37.33 17.39 -33.63
C THR A 633 -37.22 18.33 -34.84
N VAL A 634 -36.01 18.75 -35.19
CA VAL A 634 -35.73 19.17 -36.57
C VAL A 634 -35.63 17.89 -37.38
N ARG A 635 -36.58 17.71 -38.30
CA ARG A 635 -36.58 16.67 -39.33
C ARG A 635 -35.21 16.67 -40.03
N ASN A 636 -34.51 15.54 -39.98
CA ASN A 636 -33.45 15.25 -40.95
C ASN A 636 -34.11 15.03 -42.31
N GLY A 637 -34.07 16.07 -43.12
CA GLY A 637 -34.39 16.08 -44.55
C GLY A 637 -33.94 17.44 -45.05
N GLU A 638 -33.02 17.45 -46.02
CA GLU A 638 -32.33 18.62 -46.60
C GLU A 638 -31.09 19.09 -45.84
N LEU A 639 -29.95 18.44 -46.17
CA LEU A 639 -28.65 19.10 -46.36
C LEU A 639 -27.80 18.15 -47.21
N ALA A 640 -28.20 18.04 -48.47
CA ALA A 640 -27.41 17.52 -49.56
C ALA A 640 -27.70 18.41 -50.77
N LYS A 641 -27.04 19.57 -50.81
CA LYS A 641 -26.69 20.38 -52.00
C LYS A 641 -26.16 21.75 -51.54
N GLU A 642 -25.02 22.14 -52.12
CA GLU A 642 -24.35 23.46 -52.07
C GLU A 642 -23.63 23.74 -50.73
N VAL A 643 -22.31 23.95 -50.63
CA VAL A 643 -21.23 24.41 -51.54
C VAL A 643 -19.93 23.66 -51.20
#